data_AF-A0A6A6DQJ0-F1
#
_entry.id   AF-A0A6A6DQJ0-F1
#
_cell.length_a   1.000
_cell.length_b   1.000
_cell.length_c   1.000
_cell.angle_alpha   90.00
_cell.angle_beta   90.00
_cell.angle_gamma   90.00
#
_symmetry.space_group_name_H-M   'P 1'
#
loop_
_entity.id
_entity.type
_entity.pdbx_description
1 polymer ?
#
loop_
_entity_poly.entity_id
_entity_poly.type
_entity_poly.pdbx_seq_one_letter_code
_entity_poly.pdbx_strand_id
1 'polypeptide(L)'
;MALNDASGNSITENPAGEVANDGTRIVQLDPWLSPFEDGLRRRYAKAQQWLKTIDETEGGMEKFSRGFEKFGFSVKENGDVVYREWAPNALRAYLIGDFNNWHRDATPMTKDNFGVFEVTIPAKDGKPAIPHDSKLKISLVVPNDHARQERIPAWITRVTQDLSVSPVYDARFWNPPKEEKYIFKNARPPKPQSARIYEAHVGISSPEPKVATYKEFTRNVLPRIKHLGYNVIQLMAIMEHAYYASFGYQINSFFAASSRYGFPDDLKELIDTAHGMGITVLLDVVHSHASKNVLDGLNMFDGSDHLYFHEGAKGRHDLWDSRLFNYGHHEVLRFLLSNLRFWMDEYQFDGFRFDGVTSMLYTHHGIGTGFSGGYHEYFGPAVDEEGVVYLMLANQMLHTIYPTVITVAEDVSGMPGLCVALSLGGIGFDYRLAMAIPDLYIKWLKEKQDIDWDMGNLTFTLTNRRHGEKTIAYAESHDQALVGDKSLLFWLCDAQMYTNMSTLSELTPVIDRGLSLHKMIRLITHGLGGEGYLNFEGNEFGHPEWLDFPREGNNNSFHYARRQFNLVDDQLLRYRFLNEFDSKMQWTEEKYGWLHSPQAHVSLKHEGDKVIVFERAGLLWIFNFHPQSSFTDYRVGVEQEGTYRIVLSTDSKYFGGHGNIDEGTRFFTTPFTWNNRKNFLQVYIPSRTAIFDTEQLPPILNALTTDNGGQKLVLEVAQHLGENVVRCIAMDGTEGLVRGSKATDTGAPIKIPVGPGTLGRIMNVTGDPIDERGPIKATKLAPIHADPPEFTEQSTTAEVLVTGIKVVDLLAPYARGGKIGLFGGAGVGKTVFIQELINNIAKAHGGFSVFTGVGERTREGNDLYHEMQETSVIQLDGESKVALVFGQMNEPPGARARVALTGLTVAEYFRDEEGQDVLLFIDNIFRFTQAGSEVSALLGRIPSAVGYQPTLAVDMGAMQERITTTQKGSITSVQAVYVPADDLTDPAPATTFAHLDATTVLSRGISELGIYPAVDPLDSKSRMLDPRVVGEDHYQTATRVQQMLQEYKSLQDIIAILGMDELSEADKLTVERARKLQRFLSQPFTVAQVFTGIEGKLVDLKDTIRSFKAIMNGEGDDLPEGAFYMVGDFESARAKGEKILAELEKS
;
A
#
# COMPACT_ATOMS: atom_id res chain seq x y z
N MET A 1 29.90 32.06 -32.37
CA MET A 1 29.78 30.86 -33.22
C MET A 1 30.85 29.87 -32.80
N ALA A 2 30.40 28.74 -32.24
CA ALA A 2 31.08 27.47 -31.97
C ALA A 2 30.88 27.03 -30.50
N LEU A 3 29.88 26.14 -30.35
CA LEU A 3 29.70 25.14 -29.28
C LEU A 3 29.35 25.68 -27.89
N ASN A 4 28.08 26.05 -27.75
CA ASN A 4 27.38 26.10 -26.46
C ASN A 4 25.98 25.50 -26.68
N ASP A 5 25.95 24.34 -27.33
CA ASP A 5 24.71 23.69 -27.70
C ASP A 5 24.08 23.06 -26.46
N ALA A 6 22.78 23.27 -26.33
CA ALA A 6 21.89 22.59 -25.39
C ALA A 6 22.22 21.09 -25.32
N SER A 7 21.93 20.42 -24.20
CA SER A 7 22.17 18.98 -24.11
C SER A 7 21.56 18.29 -25.33
N GLY A 8 22.36 17.50 -26.06
CA GLY A 8 22.03 16.95 -27.39
C GLY A 8 20.81 16.01 -27.43
N ASN A 9 20.10 15.86 -26.31
CA ASN A 9 18.89 15.06 -26.13
C ASN A 9 17.59 15.88 -26.14
N SER A 10 17.66 17.22 -26.15
CA SER A 10 16.48 18.10 -26.16
C SER A 10 16.22 18.67 -27.55
N ILE A 11 14.99 18.55 -28.05
CA ILE A 11 14.63 19.19 -29.32
C ILE A 11 14.37 20.66 -29.05
N THR A 12 15.43 21.46 -29.16
CA THR A 12 15.42 22.91 -28.93
C THR A 12 15.62 23.71 -30.22
N GLU A 13 16.02 23.05 -31.31
CA GLU A 13 16.28 23.70 -32.60
C GLU A 13 15.01 23.81 -33.44
N ASN A 14 14.89 24.93 -34.18
CA ASN A 14 13.82 25.09 -35.16
C ASN A 14 14.00 24.07 -36.29
N PRO A 15 12.98 23.28 -36.64
CA PRO A 15 13.07 22.35 -37.75
C PRO A 15 13.35 23.08 -39.07
N ALA A 16 14.09 22.44 -39.97
CA ALA A 16 14.46 23.01 -41.27
C ALA A 16 13.23 23.13 -42.19
N GLY A 17 12.73 24.36 -42.39
CA GLY A 17 11.63 24.66 -43.32
C GLY A 17 10.87 25.96 -43.00
N GLU A 18 10.10 26.48 -43.97
CA GLU A 18 9.18 27.63 -43.78
C GLU A 18 7.87 27.17 -43.11
N VAL A 19 7.89 27.00 -41.78
CA VAL A 19 6.68 26.67 -40.99
C VAL A 19 6.15 27.92 -40.32
N ALA A 20 4.83 28.13 -40.43
CA ALA A 20 4.13 29.22 -39.73
C ALA A 20 4.46 29.20 -38.22
N ASN A 21 4.76 30.37 -37.65
CA ASN A 21 5.01 30.52 -36.22
C ASN A 21 3.68 30.74 -35.48
N ASP A 22 2.84 29.72 -35.44
CA ASP A 22 1.49 29.75 -34.89
C ASP A 22 1.24 28.69 -33.81
N GLY A 23 2.30 28.07 -33.30
CA GLY A 23 2.24 27.01 -32.30
C GLY A 23 2.13 25.58 -32.86
N THR A 24 2.14 25.38 -34.18
CA THR A 24 2.02 24.04 -34.78
C THR A 24 3.36 23.39 -35.17
N ARG A 25 4.49 24.04 -34.92
CA ARG A 25 5.82 23.49 -35.29
C ARG A 25 6.12 22.14 -34.64
N ILE A 26 5.59 21.89 -33.45
CA ILE A 26 5.71 20.62 -32.72
C ILE A 26 5.13 19.44 -33.51
N VAL A 27 4.19 19.66 -34.43
CA VAL A 27 3.63 18.61 -35.31
C VAL A 27 4.71 17.99 -36.20
N GLN A 28 5.80 18.72 -36.50
CA GLN A 28 6.93 18.15 -37.25
C GLN A 28 7.77 17.19 -36.43
N LEU A 29 7.80 17.39 -35.11
CA LEU A 29 8.49 16.52 -34.17
C LEU A 29 7.61 15.32 -33.83
N ASP A 30 6.30 15.54 -33.79
CA ASP A 30 5.29 14.54 -33.48
C ASP A 30 4.06 14.67 -34.40
N PRO A 31 4.06 13.97 -35.55
CA PRO A 31 2.97 14.04 -36.53
C PRO A 31 1.60 13.61 -36.01
N TRP A 32 1.54 12.87 -34.89
CA TRP A 32 0.27 12.45 -34.26
C TRP A 32 -0.50 13.62 -33.65
N LEU A 33 0.13 14.80 -33.50
CA LEU A 33 -0.51 16.03 -33.06
C LEU A 33 -1.33 16.73 -34.16
N SER A 34 -1.20 16.34 -35.44
CA SER A 34 -1.87 17.03 -36.56
C SER A 34 -3.41 17.16 -36.39
N PRO A 35 -4.15 16.15 -35.88
CA PRO A 35 -5.59 16.29 -35.62
C PRO A 35 -5.96 17.34 -34.55
N PHE A 36 -4.99 17.80 -33.77
CA PHE A 36 -5.17 18.72 -32.64
C PHE A 36 -4.55 20.10 -32.88
N GLU A 37 -4.14 20.41 -34.12
CA GLU A 37 -3.54 21.69 -34.50
C GLU A 37 -4.37 22.90 -34.05
N ASP A 38 -5.69 22.85 -34.17
CA ASP A 38 -6.56 23.95 -33.74
C ASP A 38 -6.41 24.24 -32.25
N GLY A 39 -6.28 23.21 -31.42
CA GLY A 39 -6.04 23.35 -29.98
C GLY A 39 -4.68 23.98 -29.69
N LEU A 40 -3.64 23.55 -30.40
CA LEU A 40 -2.29 24.12 -30.30
C LEU A 40 -2.27 25.60 -30.70
N ARG A 41 -2.88 25.95 -31.85
CA ARG A 41 -2.99 27.33 -32.33
C ARG A 41 -3.74 28.22 -31.35
N ARG A 42 -4.86 27.75 -30.79
CA ARG A 42 -5.63 28.50 -29.78
C ARG A 42 -4.80 28.82 -28.54
N ARG A 43 -4.14 27.81 -27.95
CA ARG A 43 -3.29 27.98 -26.75
C ARG A 43 -2.13 28.93 -27.02
N TYR A 44 -1.42 28.74 -28.13
CA TYR A 44 -0.32 29.61 -28.54
C TYR A 44 -0.79 31.06 -28.75
N ALA A 45 -1.88 31.27 -29.49
CA ALA A 45 -2.45 32.60 -29.72
C ALA A 45 -2.83 33.30 -28.41
N LYS A 46 -3.41 32.56 -27.44
CA LYS A 46 -3.77 33.10 -26.12
C LYS A 46 -2.54 33.46 -25.28
N ALA A 47 -1.49 32.65 -25.31
CA ALA A 47 -0.22 33.00 -24.68
C ALA A 47 0.42 34.25 -25.31
N GLN A 48 0.46 34.34 -26.64
CA GLN A 48 0.95 35.54 -27.35
C GLN A 48 0.10 36.78 -27.04
N GLN A 49 -1.22 36.63 -26.93
CA GLN A 49 -2.10 37.72 -26.53
C GLN A 49 -1.78 38.24 -25.12
N TRP A 50 -1.50 37.37 -24.16
CA TRP A 50 -1.09 37.78 -22.81
C TRP A 50 0.28 38.46 -22.81
N LEU A 51 1.26 37.91 -23.54
CA LEU A 51 2.58 38.54 -23.69
C LEU A 51 2.45 39.95 -24.26
N LYS A 52 1.64 40.13 -25.31
CA LYS A 52 1.36 41.43 -25.91
C LYS A 52 0.66 42.38 -24.94
N THR A 53 -0.40 41.91 -24.26
CA THR A 53 -1.13 42.70 -23.26
C THR A 53 -0.16 43.22 -22.20
N ILE A 54 0.67 42.36 -21.63
CA ILE A 54 1.63 42.72 -20.58
C ILE A 54 2.73 43.64 -21.08
N ASP A 55 3.16 43.50 -22.33
CA ASP A 55 4.08 44.45 -22.96
C ASP A 55 3.46 45.85 -23.06
N GLU A 56 2.22 45.93 -23.57
CA GLU A 56 1.50 47.20 -23.76
C GLU A 56 1.08 47.88 -22.45
N THR A 57 0.66 47.13 -21.43
CA THR A 57 0.12 47.69 -20.18
C THR A 57 1.16 47.84 -19.06
N GLU A 58 2.18 46.98 -19.02
CA GLU A 58 3.10 46.87 -17.88
C GLU A 58 4.58 47.07 -18.27
N GLY A 59 4.86 47.21 -19.58
CA GLY A 59 6.20 47.42 -20.11
C GLY A 59 7.05 46.14 -20.15
N GLY A 60 6.40 45.00 -20.32
CA GLY A 60 7.02 43.69 -20.57
C GLY A 60 7.11 42.78 -19.34
N MET A 61 7.39 41.49 -19.59
CA MET A 61 7.45 40.45 -18.54
C MET A 61 8.47 40.74 -17.43
N GLU A 62 9.58 41.40 -17.79
CA GLU A 62 10.63 41.77 -16.85
C GLU A 62 10.09 42.68 -15.74
N LYS A 63 9.35 43.73 -16.10
CA LYS A 63 8.75 44.68 -15.15
C LYS A 63 7.52 44.12 -14.46
N PHE A 64 6.71 43.34 -15.20
CA PHE A 64 5.49 42.75 -14.68
C PHE A 64 5.75 41.79 -13.51
N SER A 65 6.79 40.97 -13.65
CA SER A 65 7.22 39.99 -12.64
C SER A 65 7.95 40.60 -11.44
N ARG A 66 8.25 41.91 -11.44
CA ARG A 66 8.75 42.62 -10.24
C ARG A 66 7.60 43.17 -9.39
N GLY A 67 6.44 42.50 -9.38
CA GLY A 67 5.29 42.90 -8.59
C GLY A 67 5.61 43.02 -7.11
N PHE A 68 6.51 42.19 -6.58
CA PHE A 68 6.95 42.22 -5.18
C PHE A 68 7.75 43.49 -4.79
N GLU A 69 8.26 44.26 -5.76
CA GLU A 69 8.87 45.58 -5.48
C GLU A 69 7.80 46.68 -5.30
N LYS A 70 6.57 46.42 -5.76
CA LYS A 70 5.42 47.35 -5.73
C LYS A 70 4.38 46.96 -4.68
N PHE A 71 3.95 45.70 -4.66
CA PHE A 71 2.98 45.12 -3.75
C PHE A 71 3.65 44.58 -2.48
N GLY A 72 2.89 44.52 -1.38
CA GLY A 72 3.48 44.27 -0.07
C GLY A 72 4.22 45.51 0.43
N PHE A 73 5.30 45.29 1.18
CA PHE A 73 6.05 46.37 1.82
C PHE A 73 7.30 46.76 1.03
N SER A 74 7.42 48.05 0.71
CA SER A 74 8.59 48.64 0.05
C SER A 74 9.16 49.76 0.93
N VAL A 75 10.40 49.63 1.36
CA VAL A 75 11.11 50.68 2.13
C VAL A 75 11.89 51.57 1.17
N LYS A 76 11.58 52.87 1.16
CA LYS A 76 12.23 53.87 0.32
C LYS A 76 13.56 54.32 0.93
N GLU A 77 14.41 54.95 0.11
CA GLU A 77 15.74 55.42 0.54
C GLU A 77 15.68 56.46 1.67
N ASN A 78 14.61 57.25 1.74
CA ASN A 78 14.36 58.22 2.81
C ASN A 78 13.82 57.58 4.10
N GLY A 79 13.62 56.26 4.11
CA GLY A 79 13.07 55.50 5.23
C GLY A 79 11.55 55.36 5.23
N ASP A 80 10.83 55.97 4.29
CA ASP A 80 9.37 55.81 4.20
C ASP A 80 9.00 54.37 3.85
N VAL A 81 7.95 53.85 4.48
CA VAL A 81 7.43 52.51 4.21
C VAL A 81 6.15 52.63 3.39
N VAL A 82 6.19 52.17 2.14
CA VAL A 82 5.01 52.07 1.29
C VAL A 82 4.44 50.66 1.38
N TYR A 83 3.14 50.55 1.62
CA TYR A 83 2.42 49.28 1.61
C TYR A 83 1.31 49.32 0.57
N ARG A 84 1.27 48.31 -0.32
CA ARG A 84 0.21 48.14 -1.33
C ARG A 84 -0.41 46.75 -1.27
N GLU A 85 -1.73 46.68 -1.46
CA GLU A 85 -2.46 45.42 -1.43
C GLU A 85 -3.66 45.44 -2.39
N TRP A 86 -3.91 44.32 -3.07
CA TRP A 86 -5.05 44.19 -3.98
C TRP A 86 -6.27 43.60 -3.26
N ALA A 87 -7.35 44.37 -3.14
CA ALA A 87 -8.57 43.98 -2.43
C ALA A 87 -9.82 44.70 -3.00
N PRO A 88 -10.19 44.47 -4.27
CA PRO A 88 -11.22 45.21 -4.98
C PRO A 88 -12.61 45.10 -4.34
N ASN A 89 -12.96 44.03 -3.63
CA ASN A 89 -14.25 43.93 -2.95
C ASN A 89 -14.30 44.75 -1.64
N ALA A 90 -13.15 45.06 -1.03
CA ALA A 90 -13.11 45.83 0.22
C ALA A 90 -13.54 47.29 -0.01
N LEU A 91 -14.38 47.81 0.89
CA LEU A 91 -14.83 49.20 0.89
C LEU A 91 -13.74 50.14 1.41
N ARG A 92 -13.06 49.74 2.48
CA ARG A 92 -11.97 50.49 3.15
C ARG A 92 -10.91 49.52 3.64
N ALA A 93 -9.67 49.96 3.68
CA ALA A 93 -8.55 49.21 4.23
C ALA A 93 -7.70 50.07 5.16
N TYR A 94 -7.09 49.44 6.15
CA TYR A 94 -6.21 50.05 7.14
C TYR A 94 -5.02 49.14 7.40
N LEU A 95 -3.82 49.70 7.51
CA LEU A 95 -2.65 48.96 7.97
C LEU A 95 -2.56 49.07 9.50
N ILE A 96 -2.45 47.94 10.19
CA ILE A 96 -2.43 47.86 11.66
C ILE A 96 -1.25 47.02 12.14
N GLY A 97 -0.75 47.28 13.34
CA GLY A 97 0.31 46.47 13.94
C GLY A 97 0.90 47.10 15.19
N ASP A 98 2.01 46.55 15.66
CA ASP A 98 2.68 47.05 16.87
C ASP A 98 3.08 48.53 16.73
N PHE A 99 3.47 48.96 15.53
CA PHE A 99 3.90 50.34 15.24
C PHE A 99 2.82 51.41 15.50
N ASN A 100 1.54 51.02 15.52
CA ASN A 100 0.42 51.91 15.80
C ASN A 100 -0.46 51.39 16.95
N ASN A 101 0.10 50.54 17.83
CA ASN A 101 -0.61 49.93 18.96
C ASN A 101 -1.91 49.21 18.54
N TRP A 102 -1.94 48.61 17.36
CA TRP A 102 -3.10 47.91 16.80
C TRP A 102 -4.37 48.80 16.67
N HIS A 103 -4.20 50.13 16.58
CA HIS A 103 -5.33 51.04 16.36
C HIS A 103 -5.91 50.88 14.95
N ARG A 104 -7.12 50.31 14.89
CA ARG A 104 -7.82 49.87 13.67
C ARG A 104 -8.13 50.95 12.64
N ASP A 105 -8.12 52.21 13.04
CA ASP A 105 -8.46 53.35 12.18
C ASP A 105 -7.32 54.36 12.00
N ALA A 106 -6.15 54.11 12.60
CA ALA A 106 -5.06 55.09 12.66
C ALA A 106 -4.30 55.26 11.34
N THR A 107 -4.29 54.24 10.47
CA THR A 107 -3.52 54.23 9.22
C THR A 107 -4.41 53.80 8.04
N PRO A 108 -5.33 54.67 7.60
CA PRO A 108 -6.20 54.39 6.44
C PRO A 108 -5.39 54.31 5.14
N MET A 109 -5.82 53.43 4.24
CA MET A 109 -5.26 53.26 2.91
C MET A 109 -6.16 53.91 1.86
N THR A 110 -5.57 54.36 0.75
CA THR A 110 -6.28 54.94 -0.40
C THR A 110 -6.47 53.88 -1.48
N LYS A 111 -7.71 53.69 -1.94
CA LYS A 111 -8.06 52.75 -3.01
C LYS A 111 -7.96 53.42 -4.39
N ASP A 112 -7.31 52.77 -5.34
CA ASP A 112 -7.27 53.21 -6.74
C ASP A 112 -8.43 52.64 -7.58
N ASN A 113 -8.43 52.95 -8.88
CA ASN A 113 -9.47 52.52 -9.81
C ASN A 113 -9.47 51.01 -10.13
N PHE A 114 -8.38 50.30 -9.80
CA PHE A 114 -8.24 48.86 -10.01
C PHE A 114 -8.46 48.06 -8.71
N GLY A 115 -8.81 48.76 -7.62
CA GLY A 115 -9.05 48.15 -6.33
C GLY A 115 -7.78 47.82 -5.53
N VAL A 116 -6.66 48.45 -5.89
CA VAL A 116 -5.41 48.40 -5.12
C VAL A 116 -5.46 49.47 -4.04
N PHE A 117 -5.21 49.08 -2.79
CA PHE A 117 -5.06 49.98 -1.66
C PHE A 117 -3.60 50.31 -1.44
N GLU A 118 -3.28 51.59 -1.17
CA GLU A 118 -1.93 52.06 -0.85
C GLU A 118 -1.92 52.92 0.42
N VAL A 119 -0.87 52.80 1.22
CA VAL A 119 -0.51 53.76 2.27
C VAL A 119 1.01 53.98 2.30
N THR A 120 1.43 55.22 2.54
CA THR A 120 2.82 55.56 2.84
C THR A 120 2.93 55.96 4.31
N ILE A 121 3.75 55.23 5.07
CA ILE A 121 4.06 55.54 6.46
C ILE A 121 5.40 56.29 6.47
N PRO A 122 5.40 57.59 6.83
CA PRO A 122 6.59 58.41 6.78
C PRO A 122 7.64 57.96 7.80
N ALA A 123 8.92 58.08 7.43
CA ALA A 123 10.05 57.78 8.30
C ALA A 123 10.02 58.61 9.60
N LYS A 124 10.54 58.03 10.69
CA LYS A 124 10.84 58.75 11.93
C LYS A 124 12.34 58.84 12.10
N ASP A 125 12.88 60.05 12.15
CA ASP A 125 14.32 60.33 12.26
C ASP A 125 15.17 59.64 11.19
N GLY A 126 14.67 59.60 9.95
CA GLY A 126 15.34 58.95 8.81
C GLY A 126 15.36 57.41 8.86
N LYS A 127 14.60 56.81 9.78
CA LYS A 127 14.43 55.35 9.90
C LYS A 127 12.98 54.93 9.62
N PRO A 128 12.76 53.69 9.13
CA PRO A 128 11.42 53.14 8.98
C PRO A 128 10.60 53.22 10.27
N ALA A 129 9.41 53.79 10.17
CA ALA A 129 8.51 53.95 11.32
C ALA A 129 7.88 52.63 11.80
N ILE A 130 7.89 51.60 10.96
CA ILE A 130 7.57 50.22 11.34
C ILE A 130 8.89 49.54 11.77
N PRO A 131 9.04 49.12 13.04
CA PRO A 131 10.23 48.42 13.49
C PRO A 131 10.40 47.07 12.79
N HIS A 132 11.65 46.70 12.49
CA HIS A 132 11.99 45.36 11.98
C HIS A 132 11.44 44.26 12.90
N ASP A 133 10.90 43.20 12.29
CA ASP A 133 10.32 41.99 12.91
C ASP A 133 9.12 42.26 13.86
N SER A 134 8.54 43.47 13.79
CA SER A 134 7.29 43.78 14.48
C SER A 134 6.06 43.17 13.78
N LYS A 135 5.01 42.88 14.56
CA LYS A 135 3.77 42.26 14.07
C LYS A 135 2.90 43.29 13.34
N LEU A 136 2.23 42.83 12.29
CA LEU A 136 1.26 43.64 11.54
C LEU A 136 0.17 42.80 10.88
N LYS A 137 -0.91 43.46 10.46
CA LYS A 137 -2.00 42.92 9.63
C LYS A 137 -2.60 44.01 8.75
N ILE A 138 -3.32 43.62 7.71
CA ILE A 138 -4.26 44.50 7.02
C ILE A 138 -5.66 44.29 7.59
N SER A 139 -6.38 45.39 7.81
CA SER A 139 -7.76 45.40 8.28
C SER A 139 -8.67 45.92 7.16
N LEU A 140 -9.60 45.09 6.73
CA LEU A 140 -10.51 45.33 5.61
C LEU A 140 -11.95 45.47 6.12
N VAL A 141 -12.68 46.43 5.57
CA VAL A 141 -14.13 46.59 5.80
C VAL A 141 -14.85 46.14 4.53
N VAL A 142 -15.65 45.09 4.61
CA VAL A 142 -16.30 44.46 3.44
C VAL A 142 -17.77 44.90 3.25
N PRO A 143 -18.39 44.71 2.07
CA PRO A 143 -19.69 45.31 1.74
C PRO A 143 -20.92 44.73 2.46
N ASN A 144 -20.99 43.40 2.67
CA ASN A 144 -22.27 42.73 3.00
C ASN A 144 -22.81 43.02 4.40
N ASP A 145 -21.94 43.10 5.40
CA ASP A 145 -22.30 43.28 6.81
C ASP A 145 -21.50 44.42 7.48
N HIS A 146 -20.71 45.14 6.71
CA HIS A 146 -19.67 46.06 7.20
C HIS A 146 -18.72 45.42 8.23
N ALA A 147 -18.62 44.09 8.26
CA ALA A 147 -17.71 43.41 9.16
C ALA A 147 -16.28 43.77 8.82
N ARG A 148 -15.51 43.93 9.88
CA ARG A 148 -14.08 44.15 9.79
C ARG A 148 -13.38 42.81 9.82
N GLN A 149 -12.52 42.59 8.83
CA GLN A 149 -11.76 41.37 8.66
C GLN A 149 -10.27 41.71 8.70
N GLU A 150 -9.49 40.97 9.49
CA GLU A 150 -8.05 41.16 9.57
C GLU A 150 -7.37 39.99 8.84
N ARG A 151 -6.34 40.30 8.05
CA ARG A 151 -5.60 39.34 7.23
C ARG A 151 -4.10 39.57 7.32
N ILE A 152 -3.35 38.48 7.09
CA ILE A 152 -1.93 38.52 6.76
C ILE A 152 -1.80 39.09 5.34
N PRO A 153 -0.98 40.15 5.11
CA PRO A 153 -0.75 40.68 3.77
C PRO A 153 -0.33 39.58 2.77
N ALA A 154 -0.92 39.58 1.56
CA ALA A 154 -0.73 38.50 0.58
C ALA A 154 0.74 38.39 0.11
N TRP A 155 1.47 39.50 0.16
CA TRP A 155 2.86 39.66 -0.27
C TRP A 155 3.85 39.70 0.90
N ILE A 156 3.46 39.22 2.08
CA ILE A 156 4.35 39.21 3.24
C ILE A 156 5.53 38.26 3.02
N THR A 157 6.73 38.68 3.45
CA THR A 157 7.97 37.90 3.29
C THR A 157 8.37 37.10 4.52
N ARG A 158 7.67 37.30 5.64
CA ARG A 158 7.86 36.56 6.87
C ARG A 158 6.59 36.53 7.70
N VAL A 159 6.27 35.35 8.21
CA VAL A 159 5.26 35.15 9.24
C VAL A 159 5.88 34.32 10.37
N THR A 160 5.25 34.28 11.53
CA THR A 160 5.67 33.42 12.66
C THR A 160 4.47 32.91 13.40
N GLN A 161 4.59 31.76 14.06
CA GLN A 161 3.55 31.20 14.92
C GLN A 161 4.09 31.04 16.35
N ASP A 162 3.26 31.40 17.32
CA ASP A 162 3.49 31.10 18.73
C ASP A 162 2.31 30.29 19.25
N LEU A 163 2.49 28.97 19.27
CA LEU A 163 1.45 28.02 19.69
C LEU A 163 1.01 28.20 21.15
N SER A 164 1.78 28.90 21.98
CA SER A 164 1.37 29.23 23.35
C SER A 164 0.34 30.36 23.41
N VAL A 165 0.23 31.14 22.34
CA VAL A 165 -0.68 32.30 22.22
C VAL A 165 -1.84 32.00 21.28
N SER A 166 -1.55 31.50 20.08
CA SER A 166 -2.55 31.29 19.02
C SER A 166 -2.08 30.25 18.01
N PRO A 167 -2.98 29.39 17.48
CA PRO A 167 -2.67 28.52 16.36
C PRO A 167 -2.55 29.28 15.02
N VAL A 168 -2.94 30.56 14.96
CA VAL A 168 -2.88 31.39 13.75
C VAL A 168 -1.53 32.10 13.65
N TYR A 169 -0.98 32.17 12.44
CA TYR A 169 0.25 32.92 12.18
C TYR A 169 0.08 34.45 12.30
N ASP A 170 1.18 35.13 12.62
CA ASP A 170 1.31 36.58 12.59
C ASP A 170 2.30 37.02 11.50
N ALA A 171 1.93 38.02 10.69
CA ALA A 171 2.85 38.66 9.76
C ALA A 171 3.90 39.50 10.49
N ARG A 172 5.14 39.43 9.99
CA ARG A 172 6.29 40.15 10.51
C ARG A 172 6.85 41.10 9.46
N PHE A 173 7.07 42.36 9.83
CA PHE A 173 7.73 43.31 8.96
C PHE A 173 9.22 42.98 8.82
N TRP A 174 9.57 42.21 7.80
CA TRP A 174 10.95 41.78 7.59
C TRP A 174 11.76 42.79 6.78
N ASN A 175 12.41 43.72 7.49
CA ASN A 175 13.40 44.63 6.92
C ASN A 175 14.65 44.73 7.82
N PRO A 176 15.53 43.71 7.83
CA PRO A 176 16.72 43.72 8.68
C PRO A 176 17.62 44.93 8.36
N PRO A 177 18.36 45.47 9.35
CA PRO A 177 19.35 46.52 9.14
C PRO A 177 20.34 46.18 8.02
N LYS A 178 20.89 47.19 7.33
CA LYS A 178 21.78 46.96 6.18
C LYS A 178 23.02 46.14 6.55
N GLU A 179 23.48 46.26 7.79
CA GLU A 179 24.63 45.57 8.36
C GLU A 179 24.33 44.09 8.69
N GLU A 180 23.05 43.74 8.85
CA GLU A 180 22.58 42.40 9.21
C GLU A 180 22.01 41.62 8.01
N LYS A 181 21.73 42.31 6.89
CA LYS A 181 21.28 41.67 5.65
C LYS A 181 22.33 40.69 5.11
N TYR A 182 21.89 39.46 4.83
CA TYR A 182 22.74 38.49 4.15
C TYR A 182 23.15 38.97 2.74
N ILE A 183 24.44 38.82 2.43
CA ILE A 183 25.02 39.11 1.12
C ILE A 183 25.58 37.80 0.56
N PHE A 184 25.06 37.36 -0.58
CA PHE A 184 25.56 36.19 -1.30
C PHE A 184 27.04 36.36 -1.67
N LYS A 185 27.84 35.33 -1.40
CA LYS A 185 29.29 35.32 -1.57
C LYS A 185 29.71 34.51 -2.79
N ASN A 186 28.91 33.52 -3.17
CA ASN A 186 29.19 32.62 -4.28
C ASN A 186 28.29 32.94 -5.48
N ALA A 187 28.79 32.64 -6.67
CA ALA A 187 27.99 32.71 -7.88
C ALA A 187 27.19 31.42 -8.06
N ARG A 188 26.04 31.53 -8.73
CA ARG A 188 25.25 30.37 -9.18
C ARG A 188 26.14 29.39 -9.96
N PRO A 189 26.02 28.07 -9.72
CA PRO A 189 26.74 27.08 -10.50
C PRO A 189 26.28 27.09 -11.97
N PRO A 190 27.11 26.62 -12.90
CA PRO A 190 26.67 26.43 -14.29
C PRO A 190 25.56 25.38 -14.36
N LYS A 191 24.65 25.51 -15.35
CA LYS A 191 23.60 24.50 -15.61
C LYS A 191 24.25 23.13 -15.80
N PRO A 192 23.92 22.12 -14.97
CA PRO A 192 24.51 20.79 -15.10
C PRO A 192 24.12 20.14 -16.42
N GLN A 193 25.02 19.34 -17.01
CA GLN A 193 24.73 18.61 -18.25
C GLN A 193 23.61 17.57 -18.04
N SER A 194 23.63 16.91 -16.89
CA SER A 194 22.60 16.00 -16.39
C SER A 194 22.29 16.34 -14.92
N ALA A 195 21.01 16.38 -14.58
CA ALA A 195 20.56 16.66 -13.21
C ALA A 195 20.59 15.36 -12.38
N ARG A 196 21.42 15.33 -11.34
CA ARG A 196 21.44 14.32 -10.28
C ARG A 196 20.93 14.98 -9.01
N ILE A 197 19.63 14.82 -8.79
CA ILE A 197 18.83 15.57 -7.83
C ILE A 197 18.76 14.82 -6.49
N TYR A 198 19.12 15.51 -5.41
CA TYR A 198 18.82 15.09 -4.05
C TYR A 198 17.60 15.87 -3.55
N GLU A 199 16.46 15.20 -3.46
CA GLU A 199 15.21 15.77 -2.95
C GLU A 199 15.22 15.74 -1.43
N ALA A 200 14.99 16.91 -0.80
CA ALA A 200 15.16 17.07 0.64
C ALA A 200 14.15 18.04 1.26
N HIS A 201 13.82 17.78 2.52
CA HIS A 201 12.96 18.60 3.35
C HIS A 201 13.68 19.00 4.64
N VAL A 202 14.02 20.30 4.74
CA VAL A 202 14.87 20.84 5.83
C VAL A 202 14.41 20.41 7.23
N GLY A 203 13.11 20.46 7.51
CA GLY A 203 12.57 20.20 8.84
C GLY A 203 12.73 18.77 9.35
N ILE A 204 13.01 17.78 8.50
CA ILE A 204 13.18 16.37 8.90
C ILE A 204 14.64 15.91 8.78
N SER A 205 15.55 16.75 8.28
CA SER A 205 16.94 16.40 7.99
C SER A 205 17.84 16.39 9.25
N SER A 206 17.36 15.79 10.33
CA SER A 206 18.10 15.56 11.58
C SER A 206 17.70 14.20 12.18
N PRO A 207 18.60 13.51 12.90
CA PRO A 207 18.24 12.29 13.64
C PRO A 207 17.41 12.57 14.90
N GLU A 208 17.34 13.82 15.35
CA GLU A 208 16.54 14.22 16.50
C GLU A 208 15.06 14.37 16.10
N PRO A 209 14.10 13.93 16.94
CA PRO A 209 12.66 14.05 16.67
C PRO A 209 12.18 15.49 16.94
N LYS A 210 12.63 16.43 16.11
CA LYS A 210 12.29 17.87 16.16
C LYS A 210 12.28 18.45 14.74
N VAL A 211 11.74 19.65 14.59
CA VAL A 211 11.94 20.41 13.35
C VAL A 211 13.39 20.88 13.27
N ALA A 212 14.12 20.39 12.27
CA ALA A 212 15.48 20.83 11.98
C ALA A 212 15.52 22.20 11.27
N THR A 213 16.65 22.89 11.39
CA THR A 213 16.82 24.27 10.93
C THR A 213 17.61 24.38 9.63
N TYR A 214 17.47 25.50 8.92
CA TYR A 214 18.29 25.82 7.75
C TYR A 214 19.79 25.72 8.06
N LYS A 215 20.24 26.24 9.22
CA LYS A 215 21.65 26.16 9.62
C LYS A 215 22.14 24.73 9.88
N GLU A 216 21.30 23.89 10.48
CA GLU A 216 21.62 22.48 10.67
C GLU A 216 21.75 21.77 9.32
N PHE A 217 20.84 22.03 8.38
CA PHE A 217 20.92 21.50 7.01
C PHE A 217 22.21 21.95 6.30
N THR A 218 22.50 23.26 6.33
CA THR A 218 23.71 23.85 5.75
C THR A 218 24.98 23.19 6.26
N ARG A 219 25.08 23.00 7.59
CA ARG A 219 26.29 22.48 8.23
C ARG A 219 26.43 20.96 8.09
N ASN A 220 25.32 20.22 8.21
CA ASN A 220 25.36 18.78 8.44
C ASN A 220 24.96 17.95 7.21
N VAL A 221 24.11 18.50 6.33
CA VAL A 221 23.48 17.75 5.23
C VAL A 221 24.13 18.11 3.88
N LEU A 222 24.39 19.39 3.60
CA LEU A 222 25.08 19.80 2.36
C LEU A 222 26.41 19.05 2.12
N PRO A 223 27.29 18.85 3.12
CA PRO A 223 28.51 18.07 2.91
C PRO A 223 28.24 16.60 2.55
N ARG A 224 27.15 16.00 3.04
CA ARG A 224 26.75 14.63 2.71
C ARG A 224 26.28 14.53 1.27
N ILE A 225 25.40 15.45 0.85
CA ILE A 225 24.92 15.55 -0.53
C ILE A 225 26.10 15.70 -1.50
N LYS A 226 27.06 16.57 -1.17
CA LYS A 226 28.28 16.76 -1.97
C LYS A 226 29.13 15.49 -2.03
N HIS A 227 29.32 14.81 -0.90
CA HIS A 227 30.09 13.57 -0.82
C HIS A 227 29.47 12.46 -1.69
N LEU A 228 28.14 12.34 -1.67
CA LEU A 228 27.38 11.40 -2.49
C LEU A 228 27.45 11.72 -4.00
N GLY A 229 27.86 12.92 -4.41
CA GLY A 229 28.05 13.26 -5.83
C GLY A 229 26.81 13.79 -6.55
N TYR A 230 25.73 14.10 -5.81
CA TYR A 230 24.60 14.86 -6.35
C TYR A 230 25.04 16.30 -6.68
N ASN A 231 24.48 16.85 -7.75
CA ASN A 231 24.82 18.19 -8.27
C ASN A 231 23.62 19.15 -8.27
N VAL A 232 22.43 18.66 -7.92
CA VAL A 232 21.20 19.44 -7.78
C VAL A 232 20.52 19.06 -6.45
N ILE A 233 19.96 20.03 -5.74
CA ILE A 233 19.05 19.81 -4.60
C ILE A 233 17.66 20.25 -5.03
N GLN A 234 16.64 19.41 -4.81
CA GLN A 234 15.24 19.82 -4.85
C GLN A 234 14.79 20.09 -3.42
N LEU A 235 14.51 21.36 -3.10
CA LEU A 235 14.22 21.80 -1.74
C LEU A 235 12.70 21.93 -1.56
N MET A 236 12.13 20.99 -0.80
CA MET A 236 10.70 20.91 -0.54
C MET A 236 10.27 21.81 0.63
N ALA A 237 8.97 22.12 0.69
CA ALA A 237 8.31 22.77 1.82
C ALA A 237 8.90 24.12 2.27
N ILE A 238 9.49 24.89 1.36
CA ILE A 238 10.06 26.20 1.68
C ILE A 238 9.01 27.30 1.71
N MET A 239 8.06 27.29 0.76
CA MET A 239 6.94 28.23 0.79
C MET A 239 6.12 27.99 2.07
N GLU A 240 5.79 29.06 2.78
CA GLU A 240 5.20 28.92 4.11
C GLU A 240 3.81 28.28 4.06
N HIS A 241 3.65 27.26 4.90
CA HIS A 241 2.49 26.39 5.01
C HIS A 241 2.15 26.20 6.50
N ALA A 242 0.91 26.44 6.92
CA ALA A 242 0.54 26.38 8.33
C ALA A 242 0.41 24.93 8.85
N TYR A 243 0.03 24.00 7.98
CA TYR A 243 -0.11 22.59 8.32
C TYR A 243 1.17 21.81 7.98
N TYR A 244 2.00 21.52 8.98
CA TYR A 244 3.31 20.87 8.77
C TYR A 244 3.21 19.49 8.11
N ALA A 245 2.18 18.71 8.47
CA ALA A 245 1.93 17.40 7.87
C ALA A 245 1.36 17.46 6.43
N SER A 246 1.14 18.65 5.86
CA SER A 246 0.92 18.79 4.42
C SER A 246 2.19 18.56 3.59
N PHE A 247 3.33 18.40 4.25
CA PHE A 247 4.63 18.26 3.61
C PHE A 247 5.03 19.45 2.72
N GLY A 248 4.43 20.61 2.95
CA GLY A 248 4.65 21.81 2.15
C GLY A 248 3.64 22.03 1.03
N TYR A 249 2.64 21.16 0.85
CA TYR A 249 1.67 21.32 -0.23
C TYR A 249 0.53 22.30 0.09
N GLN A 250 0.22 22.56 1.37
CA GLN A 250 -0.84 23.48 1.77
C GLN A 250 -0.31 24.90 2.02
N ILE A 251 -0.04 25.65 0.95
CA ILE A 251 0.57 26.99 1.04
C ILE A 251 -0.39 28.04 1.61
N ASN A 252 0.14 28.83 2.54
CA ASN A 252 -0.53 29.94 3.21
C ASN A 252 0.01 31.30 2.73
N SER A 253 1.33 31.49 2.77
CA SER A 253 2.01 32.74 2.45
C SER A 253 3.09 32.52 1.38
N PHE A 254 2.75 32.85 0.13
CA PHE A 254 3.54 32.47 -1.05
C PHE A 254 4.93 33.11 -1.12
N PHE A 255 5.11 34.29 -0.53
CA PHE A 255 6.37 35.04 -0.53
C PHE A 255 7.18 34.85 0.76
N ALA A 256 6.70 34.05 1.70
CA ALA A 256 7.37 33.80 2.97
C ALA A 256 8.14 32.47 2.91
N ALA A 257 9.43 32.52 3.23
CA ALA A 257 10.20 31.32 3.53
C ALA A 257 9.75 30.77 4.89
N SER A 258 9.56 29.45 4.99
CA SER A 258 8.94 28.86 6.16
C SER A 258 9.73 29.17 7.42
N SER A 259 9.04 29.83 8.36
CA SER A 259 9.62 30.31 9.62
C SER A 259 9.97 29.20 10.60
N ARG A 260 9.49 27.98 10.35
CA ARG A 260 9.80 26.80 11.16
C ARG A 260 11.29 26.47 11.18
N TYR A 261 11.99 26.71 10.07
CA TYR A 261 13.38 26.29 9.92
C TYR A 261 14.40 27.41 10.24
N GLY A 262 13.94 28.66 10.42
CA GLY A 262 14.81 29.78 10.78
C GLY A 262 14.38 31.12 10.18
N PHE A 263 15.33 32.03 10.04
CA PHE A 263 15.12 33.32 9.38
C PHE A 263 15.28 33.21 7.86
N PRO A 264 14.67 34.12 7.08
CA PRO A 264 14.90 34.22 5.63
C PRO A 264 16.38 34.23 5.23
N ASP A 265 17.22 34.91 6.01
CA ASP A 265 18.65 35.02 5.75
C ASP A 265 19.41 33.71 6.01
N ASP A 266 18.87 32.81 6.84
CA ASP A 266 19.45 31.47 7.04
C ASP A 266 19.22 30.57 5.80
N LEU A 267 18.10 30.76 5.08
CA LEU A 267 17.84 30.08 3.80
C LEU A 267 18.77 30.63 2.71
N LYS A 268 19.00 31.95 2.67
CA LYS A 268 20.00 32.53 1.75
C LYS A 268 21.38 31.94 2.01
N GLU A 269 21.78 31.80 3.28
CA GLU A 269 23.04 31.16 3.65
C GLU A 269 23.13 29.70 3.19
N LEU A 270 22.04 28.94 3.30
CA LEU A 270 21.96 27.56 2.80
C LEU A 270 22.22 27.50 1.29
N ILE A 271 21.50 28.31 0.50
CA ILE A 271 21.62 28.32 -0.95
C ILE A 271 23.01 28.79 -1.38
N ASP A 272 23.52 29.87 -0.78
CA ASP A 272 24.86 30.40 -1.07
C ASP A 272 25.95 29.36 -0.76
N THR A 273 25.81 28.63 0.35
CA THR A 273 26.75 27.55 0.72
C THR A 273 26.69 26.39 -0.26
N ALA A 274 25.49 26.00 -0.72
CA ALA A 274 25.32 24.99 -1.77
C ALA A 274 25.98 25.42 -3.09
N HIS A 275 25.80 26.68 -3.48
CA HIS A 275 26.48 27.28 -4.65
C HIS A 275 28.00 27.26 -4.51
N GLY A 276 28.53 27.57 -3.33
CA GLY A 276 29.96 27.44 -3.02
C GLY A 276 30.50 26.00 -3.13
N MET A 277 29.63 24.99 -3.03
CA MET A 277 29.94 23.58 -3.27
C MET A 277 29.70 23.15 -4.73
N GLY A 278 29.27 24.06 -5.60
CA GLY A 278 28.91 23.79 -6.99
C GLY A 278 27.61 23.00 -7.15
N ILE A 279 26.68 23.13 -6.20
CA ILE A 279 25.40 22.43 -6.18
C ILE A 279 24.30 23.41 -6.57
N THR A 280 23.51 23.06 -7.58
CA THR A 280 22.32 23.80 -8.04
C THR A 280 21.19 23.59 -7.04
N VAL A 281 20.38 24.60 -6.72
CA VAL A 281 19.24 24.46 -5.80
C VAL A 281 17.94 24.84 -6.50
N LEU A 282 17.01 23.88 -6.59
CA LEU A 282 15.66 24.09 -7.10
C LEU A 282 14.68 24.21 -5.94
N LEU A 283 13.63 25.01 -6.13
CA LEU A 283 12.53 25.17 -5.18
C LEU A 283 11.29 24.40 -5.65
N ASP A 284 10.58 23.75 -4.73
CA ASP A 284 9.20 23.31 -4.96
C ASP A 284 8.26 24.51 -4.99
N VAL A 285 7.60 24.72 -6.11
CA VAL A 285 6.60 25.77 -6.32
C VAL A 285 5.22 25.13 -6.44
N VAL A 286 4.40 25.40 -5.43
CA VAL A 286 3.01 24.95 -5.38
C VAL A 286 2.11 26.08 -5.88
N HIS A 287 2.00 26.22 -7.19
CA HIS A 287 1.08 27.16 -7.84
C HIS A 287 -0.20 26.48 -8.36
N SER A 288 -0.37 25.19 -8.10
CA SER A 288 -1.56 24.43 -8.48
C SER A 288 -2.79 24.76 -7.64
N HIS A 289 -2.60 25.10 -6.37
CA HIS A 289 -3.66 25.41 -5.41
C HIS A 289 -3.12 26.25 -4.24
N ALA A 290 -4.02 26.68 -3.36
CA ALA A 290 -3.69 27.32 -2.09
C ALA A 290 -4.52 26.74 -0.94
N SER A 291 -4.01 26.86 0.29
CA SER A 291 -4.74 26.45 1.49
C SER A 291 -6.09 27.16 1.60
N LYS A 292 -7.10 26.45 2.10
CA LYS A 292 -8.40 27.03 2.43
C LYS A 292 -8.39 27.90 3.70
N ASN A 293 -7.25 28.03 4.38
CA ASN A 293 -7.12 28.88 5.56
C ASN A 293 -7.48 30.34 5.27
N VAL A 294 -8.37 30.90 6.09
CA VAL A 294 -8.88 32.28 5.93
C VAL A 294 -8.11 33.31 6.76
N LEU A 295 -7.70 32.95 7.98
CA LEU A 295 -7.08 33.91 8.92
C LEU A 295 -5.60 34.18 8.61
N ASP A 296 -4.89 33.14 8.21
CA ASP A 296 -3.46 33.14 7.91
C ASP A 296 -3.13 32.62 6.51
N GLY A 297 -4.12 32.58 5.61
CA GLY A 297 -3.94 32.18 4.22
C GLY A 297 -4.56 33.19 3.26
N LEU A 298 -4.48 32.87 1.97
CA LEU A 298 -4.96 33.72 0.88
C LEU A 298 -6.48 33.60 0.66
N ASN A 299 -7.13 32.61 1.27
CA ASN A 299 -8.57 32.36 1.09
C ASN A 299 -9.43 33.48 1.70
N MET A 300 -10.49 33.87 1.00
CA MET A 300 -11.44 34.90 1.46
C MET A 300 -10.75 36.21 1.86
N PHE A 301 -9.66 36.58 1.16
CA PHE A 301 -8.79 37.68 1.56
C PHE A 301 -9.54 39.01 1.67
N ASP A 302 -10.30 39.40 0.64
CA ASP A 302 -11.14 40.60 0.65
C ASP A 302 -12.62 40.32 0.96
N GLY A 303 -12.88 39.17 1.60
CA GLY A 303 -14.21 38.67 1.92
C GLY A 303 -14.97 38.05 0.74
N SER A 304 -14.40 38.05 -0.47
CA SER A 304 -14.92 37.29 -1.61
C SER A 304 -14.23 35.93 -1.74
N ASP A 305 -14.91 34.94 -2.31
CA ASP A 305 -14.30 33.64 -2.60
C ASP A 305 -13.45 33.68 -3.88
N HIS A 306 -13.55 34.71 -4.73
CA HIS A 306 -13.03 34.69 -6.10
C HIS A 306 -11.95 35.75 -6.37
N LEU A 307 -11.29 36.30 -5.34
CA LEU A 307 -10.21 37.28 -5.52
C LEU A 307 -9.04 36.67 -6.33
N TYR A 308 -8.29 35.78 -5.70
CA TYR A 308 -7.17 35.07 -6.34
C TYR A 308 -7.61 33.77 -7.04
N PHE A 309 -8.85 33.35 -6.79
CA PHE A 309 -9.36 32.03 -7.12
C PHE A 309 -10.58 32.13 -8.03
N HIS A 310 -10.98 31.03 -8.66
CA HIS A 310 -12.29 30.99 -9.29
C HIS A 310 -13.43 31.02 -8.25
N GLU A 311 -14.61 31.47 -8.67
CA GLU A 311 -15.83 31.45 -7.86
C GLU A 311 -16.43 30.04 -7.80
N GLY A 312 -17.06 29.70 -6.67
CA GLY A 312 -17.88 28.49 -6.55
C GLY A 312 -17.06 27.19 -6.71
N ALA A 313 -17.65 26.21 -7.40
CA ALA A 313 -17.07 24.87 -7.54
C ALA A 313 -15.76 24.86 -8.35
N LYS A 314 -15.64 25.69 -9.41
CA LYS A 314 -14.39 25.77 -10.21
C LYS A 314 -13.20 26.24 -9.37
N GLY A 315 -13.47 26.99 -8.29
CA GLY A 315 -12.44 27.49 -7.38
C GLY A 315 -12.05 26.56 -6.23
N ARG A 316 -12.49 25.30 -6.25
CA ARG A 316 -12.28 24.34 -5.15
C ARG A 316 -11.73 23.02 -5.68
N HIS A 317 -10.78 22.45 -4.97
CA HIS A 317 -10.25 21.12 -5.25
C HIS A 317 -10.76 20.16 -4.17
N ASP A 318 -11.75 19.33 -4.50
CA ASP A 318 -12.49 18.55 -3.50
C ASP A 318 -11.60 17.52 -2.77
N LEU A 319 -10.71 16.82 -3.48
CA LEU A 319 -9.83 15.82 -2.89
C LEU A 319 -8.76 16.41 -1.96
N TRP A 320 -8.29 17.63 -2.27
CA TRP A 320 -7.24 18.30 -1.49
C TRP A 320 -7.81 19.33 -0.52
N ASP A 321 -9.14 19.53 -0.51
CA ASP A 321 -9.83 20.48 0.36
C ASP A 321 -9.22 21.91 0.27
N SER A 322 -8.97 22.36 -0.96
CA SER A 322 -8.13 23.52 -1.28
C SER A 322 -8.77 24.50 -2.26
N ARG A 323 -8.17 25.68 -2.44
CA ARG A 323 -8.61 26.71 -3.41
C ARG A 323 -7.82 26.65 -4.72
N LEU A 324 -8.48 26.90 -5.85
CA LEU A 324 -7.88 26.87 -7.19
C LEU A 324 -7.80 28.27 -7.81
N PHE A 325 -6.60 28.63 -8.29
CA PHE A 325 -6.30 29.95 -8.84
C PHE A 325 -7.11 30.26 -10.09
N ASN A 326 -7.44 31.55 -10.26
CA ASN A 326 -7.94 32.07 -11.53
C ASN A 326 -6.77 32.54 -12.41
N TYR A 327 -6.14 31.60 -13.11
CA TYR A 327 -4.96 31.87 -13.95
C TYR A 327 -5.25 32.86 -15.10
N GLY A 328 -6.52 33.05 -15.47
CA GLY A 328 -6.95 34.01 -16.48
C GLY A 328 -7.02 35.47 -16.00
N HIS A 329 -6.74 35.76 -14.73
CA HIS A 329 -6.85 37.10 -14.17
C HIS A 329 -5.50 37.85 -14.11
N HIS A 330 -5.48 39.12 -14.51
CA HIS A 330 -4.25 39.94 -14.62
C HIS A 330 -3.45 40.01 -13.31
N GLU A 331 -4.11 40.33 -12.18
CA GLU A 331 -3.41 40.41 -10.89
C GLU A 331 -3.00 39.04 -10.31
N VAL A 332 -3.67 37.95 -10.73
CA VAL A 332 -3.25 36.59 -10.35
C VAL A 332 -2.00 36.18 -11.13
N LEU A 333 -1.96 36.49 -12.43
CA LEU A 333 -0.73 36.35 -13.24
C LEU A 333 0.41 37.19 -12.64
N ARG A 334 0.14 38.43 -12.24
CA ARG A 334 1.16 39.28 -11.57
C ARG A 334 1.66 38.61 -10.30
N PHE A 335 0.76 38.14 -9.44
CA PHE A 335 1.10 37.49 -8.17
C PHE A 335 1.99 36.26 -8.39
N LEU A 336 1.55 35.31 -9.23
CA LEU A 336 2.27 34.05 -9.45
C LEU A 336 3.59 34.24 -10.22
N LEU A 337 3.61 35.05 -11.28
CA LEU A 337 4.85 35.32 -12.02
C LEU A 337 5.85 36.13 -11.18
N SER A 338 5.35 37.04 -10.34
CA SER A 338 6.22 37.75 -9.40
C SER A 338 6.73 36.88 -8.28
N ASN A 339 5.99 35.85 -7.89
CA ASN A 339 6.45 34.88 -6.91
C ASN A 339 7.66 34.09 -7.43
N LEU A 340 7.59 33.60 -8.67
CA LEU A 340 8.73 32.95 -9.32
C LEU A 340 9.95 33.88 -9.38
N ARG A 341 9.74 35.13 -9.81
CA ARG A 341 10.81 36.14 -9.87
C ARG A 341 11.41 36.45 -8.50
N PHE A 342 10.58 36.56 -7.47
CA PHE A 342 11.00 36.80 -6.10
C PHE A 342 11.93 35.71 -5.60
N TRP A 343 11.58 34.43 -5.77
CA TRP A 343 12.43 33.32 -5.36
C TRP A 343 13.77 33.26 -6.13
N MET A 344 13.77 33.62 -7.42
CA MET A 344 15.00 33.73 -8.21
C MET A 344 15.91 34.88 -7.76
N ASP A 345 15.35 36.06 -7.47
CA ASP A 345 16.15 37.26 -7.19
C ASP A 345 16.54 37.40 -5.71
N GLU A 346 15.61 37.14 -4.78
CA GLU A 346 15.83 37.34 -3.33
C GLU A 346 16.66 36.20 -2.71
N TYR A 347 16.40 34.96 -3.13
CA TYR A 347 17.01 33.76 -2.55
C TYR A 347 18.01 33.06 -3.47
N GLN A 348 18.10 33.47 -4.73
CA GLN A 348 19.00 32.90 -5.73
C GLN A 348 18.79 31.40 -6.03
N PHE A 349 17.57 30.88 -5.91
CA PHE A 349 17.23 29.56 -6.45
C PHE A 349 17.52 29.47 -7.95
N ASP A 350 17.96 28.32 -8.44
CA ASP A 350 18.39 28.06 -9.81
C ASP A 350 17.28 27.52 -10.72
N GLY A 351 16.07 27.40 -10.18
CA GLY A 351 14.92 26.92 -10.90
C GLY A 351 13.90 26.29 -9.96
N PHE A 352 12.97 25.55 -10.55
CA PHE A 352 11.75 25.13 -9.87
C PHE A 352 11.30 23.75 -10.27
N ARG A 353 10.70 23.02 -9.32
CA ARG A 353 9.73 21.98 -9.63
C ARG A 353 8.33 22.56 -9.42
N PHE A 354 7.48 22.46 -10.43
CA PHE A 354 6.08 22.86 -10.35
C PHE A 354 5.27 21.64 -9.94
N ASP A 355 4.64 21.72 -8.77
CA ASP A 355 3.90 20.61 -8.17
C ASP A 355 2.42 20.62 -8.55
N GLY A 356 1.86 19.44 -8.74
CA GLY A 356 0.46 19.25 -9.13
C GLY A 356 0.14 19.79 -10.54
N VAL A 357 1.09 19.73 -11.49
CA VAL A 357 0.87 20.22 -12.87
C VAL A 357 -0.31 19.50 -13.52
N THR A 358 -0.48 18.20 -13.28
CA THR A 358 -1.68 17.45 -13.73
C THR A 358 -2.99 18.13 -13.31
N SER A 359 -3.06 18.63 -12.06
CA SER A 359 -4.24 19.32 -11.54
C SER A 359 -4.50 20.65 -12.26
N MET A 360 -3.44 21.32 -12.71
CA MET A 360 -3.50 22.58 -13.47
C MET A 360 -3.86 22.38 -14.95
N LEU A 361 -3.49 21.24 -15.53
CA LEU A 361 -3.71 20.96 -16.95
C LEU A 361 -5.16 20.58 -17.26
N TYR A 362 -5.88 19.98 -16.32
CA TYR A 362 -7.21 19.42 -16.57
C TYR A 362 -8.26 19.89 -15.57
N THR A 363 -9.48 20.13 -16.03
CA THR A 363 -10.61 20.51 -15.19
C THR A 363 -11.11 19.39 -14.28
N HIS A 364 -10.76 18.13 -14.58
CA HIS A 364 -10.98 16.98 -13.69
C HIS A 364 -9.77 16.67 -12.80
N HIS A 365 -8.69 17.45 -12.94
CA HIS A 365 -7.49 17.37 -12.10
C HIS A 365 -6.75 16.02 -12.11
N GLY A 366 -7.01 15.17 -13.11
CA GLY A 366 -6.53 13.78 -13.14
C GLY A 366 -7.22 12.83 -12.15
N ILE A 367 -8.23 13.28 -11.39
CA ILE A 367 -8.91 12.46 -10.39
C ILE A 367 -9.81 11.43 -11.08
N GLY A 368 -9.68 10.16 -10.70
CA GLY A 368 -10.49 9.06 -11.24
C GLY A 368 -10.36 8.86 -12.75
N THR A 369 -9.33 9.44 -13.37
CA THR A 369 -9.14 9.46 -14.83
C THR A 369 -7.85 8.71 -15.18
N GLY A 370 -7.96 7.71 -16.06
CA GLY A 370 -6.79 7.03 -16.62
C GLY A 370 -6.31 7.72 -17.90
N PHE A 371 -5.00 7.77 -18.10
CA PHE A 371 -4.38 8.25 -19.33
C PHE A 371 -3.83 7.07 -20.12
N SER A 372 -4.47 6.71 -21.23
CA SER A 372 -4.09 5.57 -22.07
C SER A 372 -2.92 5.88 -23.02
N GLY A 373 -2.62 7.18 -23.20
CA GLY A 373 -1.70 7.67 -24.22
C GLY A 373 -2.42 8.12 -25.50
N GLY A 374 -3.75 8.01 -25.55
CA GLY A 374 -4.55 8.56 -26.64
C GLY A 374 -4.55 10.09 -26.63
N TYR A 375 -4.11 10.73 -27.72
CA TYR A 375 -3.89 12.19 -27.74
C TYR A 375 -5.16 13.03 -27.47
N HIS A 376 -6.33 12.49 -27.77
CA HIS A 376 -7.61 13.13 -27.47
C HIS A 376 -7.84 13.38 -25.96
N GLU A 377 -7.18 12.63 -25.08
CA GLU A 377 -7.21 12.82 -23.62
C GLU A 377 -6.47 14.11 -23.21
N TYR A 378 -5.42 14.49 -23.95
CA TYR A 378 -4.51 15.62 -23.66
C TYR A 378 -4.88 16.92 -24.39
N PHE A 379 -5.73 16.82 -25.40
CA PHE A 379 -6.14 17.95 -26.26
C PHE A 379 -7.68 18.05 -26.40
N GLY A 380 -8.41 17.37 -25.50
CA GLY A 380 -9.86 17.38 -25.43
C GLY A 380 -10.45 18.60 -24.69
N PRO A 381 -11.79 18.65 -24.52
CA PRO A 381 -12.49 19.77 -23.90
C PRO A 381 -12.24 19.90 -22.39
N ALA A 382 -11.68 18.88 -21.75
CA ALA A 382 -11.36 18.87 -20.32
C ALA A 382 -10.03 19.54 -19.99
N VAL A 383 -9.26 20.01 -20.98
CA VAL A 383 -8.04 20.78 -20.72
C VAL A 383 -8.39 22.17 -20.21
N ASP A 384 -7.78 22.55 -19.09
CA ASP A 384 -7.83 23.92 -18.60
C ASP A 384 -6.85 24.80 -19.38
N GLU A 385 -7.35 25.51 -20.38
CA GLU A 385 -6.54 26.43 -21.18
C GLU A 385 -5.92 27.57 -20.35
N GLU A 386 -6.52 27.99 -19.23
CA GLU A 386 -5.99 29.07 -18.40
C GLU A 386 -4.76 28.60 -17.63
N GLY A 387 -4.83 27.40 -17.04
CA GLY A 387 -3.69 26.75 -16.39
C GLY A 387 -2.52 26.50 -17.36
N VAL A 388 -2.82 25.93 -18.54
CA VAL A 388 -1.80 25.70 -19.59
C VAL A 388 -1.12 27.01 -20.01
N VAL A 389 -1.88 28.06 -20.27
CA VAL A 389 -1.32 29.35 -20.72
C VAL A 389 -0.48 30.00 -19.63
N TYR A 390 -0.89 29.93 -18.35
CA TYR A 390 -0.05 30.39 -17.26
C TYR A 390 1.31 29.65 -17.22
N LEU A 391 1.32 28.33 -17.38
CA LEU A 391 2.57 27.55 -17.43
C LEU A 391 3.45 27.93 -18.63
N MET A 392 2.86 28.21 -19.79
CA MET A 392 3.58 28.73 -20.97
C MET A 392 4.21 30.10 -20.69
N LEU A 393 3.48 31.02 -20.06
CA LEU A 393 3.98 32.35 -19.70
C LEU A 393 5.10 32.26 -18.65
N ALA A 394 4.92 31.42 -17.63
CA ALA A 394 5.90 31.20 -16.57
C ALA A 394 7.22 30.67 -17.15
N ASN A 395 7.17 29.61 -17.95
CA ASN A 395 8.38 29.04 -18.57
C ASN A 395 9.02 30.01 -19.57
N GLN A 396 8.23 30.72 -20.38
CA GLN A 396 8.76 31.73 -21.30
C GLN A 396 9.49 32.84 -20.55
N MET A 397 8.89 33.36 -19.46
CA MET A 397 9.50 34.38 -18.62
C MET A 397 10.81 33.87 -18.00
N LEU A 398 10.77 32.71 -17.35
CA LEU A 398 11.94 32.15 -16.65
C LEU A 398 13.13 31.92 -17.58
N HIS A 399 12.92 31.27 -18.73
CA HIS A 399 14.01 31.00 -19.67
C HIS A 399 14.50 32.25 -20.41
N THR A 400 13.66 33.28 -20.56
CA THR A 400 14.09 34.56 -21.16
C THR A 400 14.97 35.36 -20.19
N ILE A 401 14.60 35.42 -18.91
CA ILE A 401 15.31 36.21 -17.89
C ILE A 401 16.52 35.44 -17.34
N TYR A 402 16.39 34.12 -17.17
CA TYR A 402 17.41 33.24 -16.60
C TYR A 402 17.66 32.04 -17.55
N PRO A 403 18.53 32.19 -18.56
CA PRO A 403 18.75 31.13 -19.56
C PRO A 403 19.27 29.80 -19.01
N THR A 404 19.87 29.82 -17.82
CA THR A 404 20.40 28.63 -17.14
C THR A 404 19.41 27.99 -16.17
N VAL A 405 18.19 28.52 -16.06
CA VAL A 405 17.14 27.98 -15.19
C VAL A 405 16.83 26.52 -15.53
N ILE A 406 16.41 25.76 -14.53
CA ILE A 406 15.84 24.42 -14.70
C ILE A 406 14.40 24.43 -14.22
N THR A 407 13.45 24.07 -15.08
CA THR A 407 12.05 23.86 -14.68
C THR A 407 11.62 22.42 -14.83
N VAL A 408 11.09 21.84 -13.76
CA VAL A 408 10.61 20.44 -13.70
C VAL A 408 9.10 20.44 -13.51
N ALA A 409 8.37 19.65 -14.31
CA ALA A 409 6.94 19.44 -14.13
C ALA A 409 6.66 18.12 -13.39
N GLU A 410 5.88 18.19 -12.32
CA GLU A 410 5.23 17.03 -11.69
C GLU A 410 3.91 16.74 -12.42
N ASP A 411 4.00 15.97 -13.50
CA ASP A 411 2.86 15.56 -14.32
C ASP A 411 2.81 14.03 -14.47
N VAL A 412 1.74 13.43 -13.94
CA VAL A 412 1.47 11.99 -14.06
C VAL A 412 0.82 11.66 -15.39
N SER A 413 0.11 12.60 -16.03
CA SER A 413 -0.62 12.34 -17.27
C SER A 413 0.31 12.01 -18.43
N GLY A 414 1.43 12.72 -18.55
CA GLY A 414 2.36 12.60 -19.65
C GLY A 414 1.97 13.37 -20.90
N MET A 415 1.48 14.59 -20.70
CA MET A 415 1.04 15.47 -21.77
C MET A 415 2.12 15.70 -22.84
N PRO A 416 1.86 15.38 -24.12
CA PRO A 416 2.79 15.65 -25.21
C PRO A 416 3.11 17.14 -25.35
N GLY A 417 4.40 17.47 -25.52
CA GLY A 417 4.85 18.86 -25.67
C GLY A 417 5.00 19.64 -24.37
N LEU A 418 4.85 18.98 -23.22
CA LEU A 418 5.07 19.60 -21.90
C LEU A 418 6.51 20.11 -21.76
N CYS A 419 7.48 19.30 -22.21
CA CYS A 419 8.91 19.62 -22.12
C CYS A 419 9.50 20.11 -23.46
N VAL A 420 8.68 20.79 -24.27
CA VAL A 420 9.09 21.39 -25.56
C VAL A 420 8.95 22.90 -25.46
N ALA A 421 9.88 23.65 -26.05
CA ALA A 421 9.88 25.11 -26.01
C ALA A 421 8.62 25.73 -26.64
N LEU A 422 8.20 26.88 -26.11
CA LEU A 422 7.04 27.63 -26.61
C LEU A 422 7.21 28.05 -28.08
N SER A 423 8.43 28.35 -28.53
CA SER A 423 8.74 28.68 -29.93
C SER A 423 8.43 27.55 -30.91
N LEU A 424 8.34 26.32 -30.42
CA LEU A 424 7.95 25.14 -31.18
C LEU A 424 6.48 24.78 -30.95
N GLY A 425 5.78 25.42 -30.01
CA GLY A 425 4.38 25.13 -29.66
C GLY A 425 4.19 24.28 -28.41
N GLY A 426 5.25 24.03 -27.63
CA GLY A 426 5.15 23.33 -26.34
C GLY A 426 4.88 24.26 -25.15
N ILE A 427 4.85 23.69 -23.94
CA ILE A 427 4.60 24.41 -22.68
C ILE A 427 5.89 25.03 -22.10
N GLY A 428 7.05 24.43 -22.36
CA GLY A 428 8.35 25.03 -22.09
C GLY A 428 9.09 24.53 -20.85
N PHE A 429 8.68 23.41 -20.23
CA PHE A 429 9.46 22.81 -19.15
C PHE A 429 10.78 22.20 -19.66
N ASP A 430 11.80 22.13 -18.82
CA ASP A 430 13.03 21.40 -19.13
C ASP A 430 12.85 19.89 -18.94
N TYR A 431 12.22 19.47 -17.84
CA TYR A 431 12.04 18.07 -17.47
C TYR A 431 10.62 17.79 -17.00
N ARG A 432 10.22 16.52 -17.07
CA ARG A 432 9.11 15.97 -16.28
C ARG A 432 9.57 14.82 -15.40
N LEU A 433 8.82 14.53 -14.33
CA LEU A 433 9.04 13.35 -13.49
C LEU A 433 8.55 12.07 -14.19
N ALA A 434 9.34 11.00 -14.14
CA ALA A 434 8.97 9.68 -14.67
C ALA A 434 8.21 8.84 -13.62
N MET A 435 6.99 9.29 -13.28
CA MET A 435 6.23 8.78 -12.13
C MET A 435 5.78 7.31 -12.24
N ALA A 436 5.75 6.74 -13.44
CA ALA A 436 5.38 5.33 -13.64
C ALA A 436 6.47 4.33 -13.19
N ILE A 437 7.71 4.78 -12.97
CA ILE A 437 8.83 3.90 -12.61
C ILE A 437 8.67 3.36 -11.18
N PRO A 438 8.45 4.19 -10.14
CA PRO A 438 8.18 3.69 -8.78
C PRO A 438 7.00 2.72 -8.71
N ASP A 439 5.89 3.04 -9.39
CA ASP A 439 4.68 2.21 -9.41
C ASP A 439 4.97 0.79 -9.90
N LEU A 440 5.84 0.66 -10.91
CA LEU A 440 6.28 -0.65 -11.40
C LEU A 440 6.97 -1.45 -10.28
N TYR A 441 7.94 -0.83 -9.60
CA TYR A 441 8.71 -1.52 -8.56
C TYR A 441 7.84 -1.89 -7.37
N ILE A 442 6.97 -0.98 -6.91
CA ILE A 442 6.05 -1.25 -5.79
C ILE A 442 5.10 -2.36 -6.15
N LYS A 443 4.47 -2.28 -7.34
CA LYS A 443 3.59 -3.33 -7.84
C LYS A 443 4.30 -4.68 -7.86
N TRP A 444 5.54 -4.72 -8.35
CA TRP A 444 6.32 -5.95 -8.39
C TRP A 444 6.68 -6.48 -7.00
N LEU A 445 7.14 -5.62 -6.09
CA LEU A 445 7.50 -6.01 -4.74
C LEU A 445 6.28 -6.44 -3.91
N LYS A 446 5.10 -5.90 -4.22
CA LYS A 446 3.84 -6.21 -3.55
C LYS A 446 3.13 -7.44 -4.12
N GLU A 447 3.17 -7.63 -5.45
CA GLU A 447 2.29 -8.56 -6.16
C GLU A 447 3.03 -9.70 -6.88
N LYS A 448 4.37 -9.66 -7.00
CA LYS A 448 5.14 -10.61 -7.81
C LYS A 448 6.33 -11.21 -7.07
N GLN A 449 6.68 -12.46 -7.38
CA GLN A 449 8.01 -12.98 -7.02
C GLN A 449 9.07 -12.50 -8.01
N ASP A 450 10.34 -12.49 -7.59
CA ASP A 450 11.48 -12.07 -8.43
C ASP A 450 11.55 -12.84 -9.77
N ILE A 451 11.17 -14.12 -9.77
CA ILE A 451 11.16 -14.96 -10.97
C ILE A 451 10.03 -14.60 -11.95
N ASP A 452 9.08 -13.76 -11.56
CA ASP A 452 7.97 -13.29 -12.40
C ASP A 452 8.16 -11.85 -12.87
N TRP A 453 9.29 -11.26 -12.50
CA TRP A 453 9.68 -9.95 -12.98
C TRP A 453 9.94 -10.04 -14.47
N ASP A 454 9.15 -9.29 -15.22
CA ASP A 454 9.15 -9.29 -16.67
C ASP A 454 10.21 -8.30 -17.15
N MET A 455 11.34 -8.81 -17.65
CA MET A 455 12.48 -8.00 -18.07
C MET A 455 12.10 -7.11 -19.26
N GLY A 456 11.20 -7.57 -20.11
CA GLY A 456 10.54 -6.82 -21.17
C GLY A 456 9.75 -5.63 -20.67
N ASN A 457 8.93 -5.81 -19.65
CA ASN A 457 8.13 -4.75 -19.05
C ASN A 457 8.99 -3.76 -18.25
N LEU A 458 10.02 -4.22 -17.55
CA LEU A 458 10.98 -3.33 -16.89
C LEU A 458 11.70 -2.45 -17.91
N THR A 459 12.27 -3.07 -18.95
CA THR A 459 12.93 -2.31 -20.00
C THR A 459 11.96 -1.39 -20.73
N PHE A 460 10.74 -1.82 -21.00
CA PHE A 460 9.70 -0.99 -21.59
C PHE A 460 9.36 0.22 -20.70
N THR A 461 9.00 0.04 -19.44
CA THR A 461 8.66 1.15 -18.53
C THR A 461 9.80 2.17 -18.38
N LEU A 462 11.05 1.70 -18.28
CA LEU A 462 12.21 2.59 -18.17
C LEU A 462 12.52 3.34 -19.48
N THR A 463 12.10 2.82 -20.64
CA THR A 463 12.41 3.39 -21.96
C THR A 463 11.22 4.01 -22.68
N ASN A 464 9.99 3.78 -22.22
CA ASN A 464 8.75 4.26 -22.81
C ASN A 464 8.54 5.74 -22.47
N ARG A 465 9.31 6.58 -23.14
CA ARG A 465 9.38 8.02 -22.92
C ARG A 465 9.39 8.74 -24.27
N ARG A 466 8.95 9.99 -24.28
CA ARG A 466 8.83 10.76 -25.52
C ARG A 466 10.21 11.18 -26.02
N HIS A 467 10.49 10.91 -27.29
CA HIS A 467 11.76 11.30 -27.87
C HIS A 467 11.89 12.84 -27.89
N GLY A 468 13.02 13.36 -27.40
CA GLY A 468 13.28 14.80 -27.36
C GLY A 468 12.73 15.55 -26.15
N GLU A 469 11.96 14.89 -25.29
CA GLU A 469 11.47 15.44 -24.01
C GLU A 469 12.22 14.77 -22.85
N LYS A 470 12.92 15.56 -22.03
CA LYS A 470 13.77 15.02 -20.95
C LYS A 470 12.91 14.58 -19.75
N THR A 471 13.30 13.47 -19.14
CA THR A 471 12.64 12.97 -17.93
C THR A 471 13.62 12.76 -16.78
N ILE A 472 13.20 13.08 -15.56
CA ILE A 472 13.91 12.72 -14.33
C ILE A 472 13.37 11.38 -13.82
N ALA A 473 14.23 10.38 -13.77
CA ALA A 473 13.91 9.04 -13.28
C ALA A 473 14.27 8.88 -11.81
N TYR A 474 13.47 8.12 -11.08
CA TYR A 474 13.69 7.79 -9.67
C TYR A 474 13.02 6.45 -9.37
N ALA A 475 13.59 5.69 -8.44
CA ALA A 475 13.13 4.35 -8.12
C ALA A 475 11.99 4.36 -7.07
N GLU A 476 11.99 5.38 -6.22
CA GLU A 476 11.01 5.66 -5.17
C GLU A 476 11.05 7.16 -4.86
N SER A 477 9.95 7.69 -4.32
CA SER A 477 9.70 9.11 -4.04
C SER A 477 9.48 9.37 -2.56
N HIS A 478 9.27 10.64 -2.22
CA HIS A 478 8.84 11.05 -0.90
C HIS A 478 7.46 10.49 -0.49
N ASP A 479 6.54 10.22 -1.43
CA ASP A 479 5.23 9.65 -1.13
C ASP A 479 5.33 8.24 -0.57
N GLN A 480 6.18 7.39 -1.17
CA GLN A 480 6.40 6.02 -0.68
C GLN A 480 7.16 5.96 0.65
N ALA A 481 7.81 7.06 1.03
CA ALA A 481 8.42 7.17 2.34
C ALA A 481 7.38 7.47 3.43
N LEU A 482 6.16 7.92 3.11
CA LEU A 482 5.14 8.31 4.10
C LEU A 482 4.48 7.09 4.77
N VAL A 483 3.91 7.33 5.96
CA VAL A 483 3.08 6.36 6.68
C VAL A 483 1.92 5.85 5.81
N GLY A 484 1.76 4.53 5.75
CA GLY A 484 0.74 3.89 4.90
C GLY A 484 1.32 3.24 3.64
N ASP A 485 2.58 3.53 3.30
CA ASP A 485 3.36 2.80 2.30
C ASP A 485 4.70 2.30 2.90
N LYS A 486 5.57 1.72 2.08
CA LYS A 486 6.91 1.25 2.47
C LYS A 486 7.96 1.71 1.46
N SER A 487 9.15 2.08 1.98
CA SER A 487 10.34 2.29 1.14
C SER A 487 10.77 1.00 0.43
N LEU A 488 11.57 1.11 -0.64
CA LEU A 488 12.07 -0.05 -1.39
C LEU A 488 12.82 -1.02 -0.49
N LEU A 489 13.72 -0.54 0.37
CA LEU A 489 14.46 -1.43 1.26
C LEU A 489 13.51 -2.09 2.27
N PHE A 490 12.48 -1.39 2.74
CA PHE A 490 11.53 -1.96 3.68
C PHE A 490 10.63 -3.01 3.03
N TRP A 491 10.22 -2.83 1.76
CA TRP A 491 9.59 -3.88 0.96
C TRP A 491 10.48 -5.12 0.79
N LEU A 492 11.80 -4.93 0.67
CA LEU A 492 12.75 -6.00 0.42
C LEU A 492 13.14 -6.80 1.67
N CYS A 493 13.26 -6.13 2.82
CA CYS A 493 13.83 -6.69 4.05
C CYS A 493 12.82 -6.86 5.19
N ASP A 494 11.75 -6.05 5.20
CA ASP A 494 10.71 -5.97 6.23
C ASP A 494 11.31 -6.01 7.65
N ALA A 495 10.76 -6.83 8.57
CA ALA A 495 11.19 -6.91 9.96
C ALA A 495 12.68 -7.23 10.16
N GLN A 496 13.33 -7.95 9.24
CA GLN A 496 14.75 -8.30 9.39
C GLN A 496 15.68 -7.09 9.29
N MET A 497 15.19 -5.97 8.76
CA MET A 497 15.94 -4.73 8.75
C MET A 497 16.32 -4.25 10.17
N TYR A 498 15.51 -4.57 11.18
CA TYR A 498 15.77 -4.18 12.57
C TYR A 498 16.69 -5.15 13.32
N THR A 499 16.80 -6.40 12.87
CA THR A 499 17.55 -7.46 13.58
C THR A 499 18.86 -7.84 12.88
N ASN A 500 18.93 -7.69 11.56
CA ASN A 500 20.00 -8.22 10.72
C ASN A 500 20.66 -7.14 9.85
N MET A 501 20.55 -5.85 10.20
CA MET A 501 21.34 -4.79 9.56
C MET A 501 22.71 -4.58 10.21
N SER A 502 23.04 -5.30 11.29
CA SER A 502 24.40 -5.29 11.85
C SER A 502 25.35 -6.17 11.03
N THR A 503 26.59 -5.72 10.84
CA THR A 503 27.65 -6.55 10.27
C THR A 503 28.07 -7.70 11.20
N LEU A 504 27.70 -7.65 12.48
CA LEU A 504 27.99 -8.68 13.48
C LEU A 504 26.93 -9.80 13.49
N SER A 505 25.71 -9.50 13.04
CA SER A 505 24.65 -10.50 12.86
C SER A 505 24.84 -11.32 11.57
N GLU A 506 24.19 -12.48 11.50
CA GLU A 506 24.14 -13.28 10.28
C GLU A 506 23.67 -12.46 9.08
N LEU A 507 24.31 -12.64 7.93
CA LEU A 507 23.83 -12.14 6.65
C LEU A 507 22.80 -13.14 6.11
N THR A 508 21.55 -12.94 6.49
CA THR A 508 20.45 -13.81 6.07
C THR A 508 20.21 -13.68 4.56
N PRO A 509 19.62 -14.70 3.90
CA PRO A 509 19.26 -14.61 2.48
C PRO A 509 18.33 -13.43 2.13
N VAL A 510 17.50 -12.99 3.09
CA VAL A 510 16.58 -11.85 2.96
C VAL A 510 17.36 -10.53 2.92
N ILE A 511 18.27 -10.29 3.88
CA ILE A 511 19.09 -9.08 3.88
C ILE A 511 20.02 -9.06 2.68
N ASP A 512 20.64 -10.19 2.33
CA ASP A 512 21.51 -10.28 1.16
C ASP A 512 20.75 -9.99 -0.16
N ARG A 513 19.52 -10.54 -0.29
CA ARG A 513 18.61 -10.20 -1.39
C ARG A 513 18.27 -8.71 -1.39
N GLY A 514 17.90 -8.14 -0.25
CA GLY A 514 17.47 -6.75 -0.16
C GLY A 514 18.58 -5.77 -0.48
N LEU A 515 19.79 -5.97 0.06
CA LEU A 515 20.95 -5.14 -0.29
C LEU A 515 21.28 -5.21 -1.79
N SER A 516 21.21 -6.40 -2.38
CA SER A 516 21.51 -6.61 -3.80
C SER A 516 20.47 -5.95 -4.72
N LEU A 517 19.19 -6.21 -4.49
CA LEU A 517 18.10 -5.66 -5.32
C LEU A 517 17.97 -4.15 -5.15
N HIS A 518 18.19 -3.60 -3.94
CA HIS A 518 18.17 -2.15 -3.73
C HIS A 518 19.22 -1.44 -4.61
N LYS A 519 20.45 -1.95 -4.66
CA LYS A 519 21.51 -1.44 -5.55
C LYS A 519 21.14 -1.59 -7.02
N MET A 520 20.62 -2.76 -7.42
CA MET A 520 20.29 -3.05 -8.82
C MET A 520 19.14 -2.21 -9.36
N ILE A 521 18.05 -2.06 -8.59
CA ILE A 521 16.87 -1.26 -8.94
C ILE A 521 17.28 0.21 -9.15
N ARG A 522 18.05 0.77 -8.20
CA ARG A 522 18.53 2.15 -8.30
C ARG A 522 19.47 2.33 -9.50
N LEU A 523 20.40 1.39 -9.72
CA LEU A 523 21.34 1.45 -10.84
C LEU A 523 20.68 1.31 -12.22
N ILE A 524 19.73 0.39 -12.40
CA ILE A 524 19.04 0.26 -13.69
C ILE A 524 18.13 1.46 -13.98
N THR A 525 17.49 2.02 -12.94
CA THR A 525 16.72 3.27 -13.06
C THR A 525 17.63 4.42 -13.48
N HIS A 526 18.79 4.56 -12.84
CA HIS A 526 19.79 5.60 -13.14
C HIS A 526 20.39 5.45 -14.56
N GLY A 527 20.64 4.21 -14.99
CA GLY A 527 21.26 3.92 -16.28
C GLY A 527 20.30 3.97 -17.47
N LEU A 528 19.03 3.60 -17.28
CA LEU A 528 18.08 3.36 -18.38
C LEU A 528 16.84 4.26 -18.33
N GLY A 529 16.46 4.75 -17.16
CA GLY A 529 15.15 5.36 -16.89
C GLY A 529 14.98 6.82 -17.33
N GLY A 530 16.06 7.58 -17.53
CA GLY A 530 15.95 9.04 -17.64
C GLY A 530 17.14 9.78 -18.29
N GLU A 531 16.97 11.10 -18.40
CA GLU A 531 18.00 12.11 -18.70
C GLU A 531 18.40 12.92 -17.45
N GLY A 532 17.74 12.65 -16.33
CA GLY A 532 18.12 13.05 -14.98
C GLY A 532 17.77 11.94 -14.00
N TYR A 533 18.32 12.02 -12.79
CA TYR A 533 18.03 11.10 -11.70
C TYR A 533 17.63 11.87 -10.44
N LEU A 534 16.69 11.32 -9.67
CA LEU A 534 16.27 11.87 -8.38
C LEU A 534 16.33 10.81 -7.29
N ASN A 535 16.73 11.24 -6.08
CA ASN A 535 16.70 10.45 -4.86
C ASN A 535 16.16 11.30 -3.71
N PHE A 536 15.18 10.78 -2.97
CA PHE A 536 14.68 11.40 -1.75
C PHE A 536 15.56 11.09 -0.54
N GLU A 537 15.79 12.09 0.33
CA GLU A 537 16.73 12.01 1.44
C GLU A 537 16.48 10.78 2.35
N GLY A 538 17.52 9.95 2.51
CA GLY A 538 17.47 8.70 3.27
C GLY A 538 17.40 7.45 2.40
N ASN A 539 16.74 7.52 1.24
CA ASN A 539 16.54 6.34 0.38
C ASN A 539 17.86 5.88 -0.27
N GLU A 540 18.88 6.74 -0.34
CA GLU A 540 20.18 6.39 -0.90
C GLU A 540 20.86 5.25 -0.14
N PHE A 541 20.63 5.19 1.18
CA PHE A 541 21.17 4.16 2.05
C PHE A 541 20.11 3.17 2.53
N GLY A 542 18.89 3.25 1.99
CA GLY A 542 17.74 2.45 2.40
C GLY A 542 17.35 2.72 3.85
N HIS A 543 16.99 3.96 4.16
CA HIS A 543 16.54 4.38 5.48
C HIS A 543 15.39 3.46 6.00
N PRO A 544 15.45 3.02 7.27
CA PRO A 544 14.45 2.15 7.85
C PRO A 544 13.13 2.88 8.19
N GLU A 545 12.14 2.14 8.72
CA GLU A 545 10.86 2.71 9.18
C GLU A 545 10.10 3.43 8.04
N TRP A 546 9.41 4.52 8.37
CA TRP A 546 8.68 5.39 7.47
C TRP A 546 8.75 6.83 8.00
N LEU A 547 8.29 7.78 7.20
CA LEU A 547 8.12 9.19 7.52
C LEU A 547 6.67 9.43 7.95
N ASP A 548 6.47 9.98 9.15
CA ASP A 548 5.14 10.43 9.59
C ASP A 548 5.29 11.77 10.29
N PHE A 549 4.45 12.73 9.91
CA PHE A 549 4.46 14.07 10.47
C PHE A 549 3.56 14.16 11.70
N PRO A 550 3.82 15.09 12.63
CA PRO A 550 2.96 15.34 13.78
C PRO A 550 1.51 15.63 13.36
N ARG A 551 0.58 14.80 13.83
CA ARG A 551 -0.86 14.93 13.60
C ARG A 551 -1.66 14.27 14.73
N GLU A 552 -2.96 14.51 14.78
CA GLU A 552 -3.84 13.94 15.81
C GLU A 552 -3.72 12.41 15.89
N GLY A 553 -3.72 11.72 14.74
CA GLY A 553 -3.63 10.26 14.66
C GLY A 553 -2.33 9.62 15.18
N ASN A 554 -1.30 10.41 15.49
CA ASN A 554 -0.07 9.93 16.13
C ASN A 554 0.32 10.73 17.39
N ASN A 555 -0.66 11.41 18.01
CA ASN A 555 -0.48 12.25 19.19
C ASN A 555 0.55 13.38 18.99
N ASN A 556 0.57 13.99 17.80
CA ASN A 556 1.50 15.06 17.41
C ASN A 556 2.97 14.64 17.60
N SER A 557 3.30 13.38 17.28
CA SER A 557 4.64 12.85 17.44
C SER A 557 5.60 13.32 16.35
N PHE A 558 6.79 13.75 16.75
CA PHE A 558 7.91 14.01 15.86
C PHE A 558 8.84 12.80 15.69
N HIS A 559 8.50 11.65 16.28
CA HIS A 559 9.38 10.49 16.32
C HIS A 559 9.76 9.97 14.93
N TYR A 560 8.84 10.01 13.97
CA TYR A 560 9.10 9.58 12.59
C TYR A 560 9.37 10.75 11.64
N ALA A 561 9.19 11.99 12.08
CA ALA A 561 9.48 13.21 11.31
C ALA A 561 10.97 13.57 11.37
N ARG A 562 11.85 12.61 11.02
CA ARG A 562 13.30 12.70 11.18
C ARG A 562 14.05 11.84 10.15
N ARG A 563 15.38 12.03 10.07
CA ARG A 563 16.30 11.23 9.26
C ARG A 563 17.47 10.72 10.08
N GLN A 564 17.57 9.40 10.17
CA GLN A 564 18.56 8.67 10.97
C GLN A 564 19.93 8.60 10.26
N PHE A 565 20.50 9.75 9.89
CA PHE A 565 21.80 9.80 9.19
C PHE A 565 22.96 9.15 9.99
N ASN A 566 22.81 9.04 11.31
CA ASN A 566 23.74 8.30 12.17
C ASN A 566 23.87 6.81 11.80
N LEU A 567 22.88 6.21 11.13
CA LEU A 567 22.94 4.79 10.70
C LEU A 567 24.02 4.53 9.65
N VAL A 568 24.30 5.52 8.81
CA VAL A 568 25.33 5.42 7.76
C VAL A 568 26.73 5.62 8.33
N ASP A 569 26.84 6.46 9.36
CA ASP A 569 28.12 6.77 10.00
C ASP A 569 28.65 5.58 10.84
N ASP A 570 27.76 4.70 11.29
CA ASP A 570 28.11 3.51 12.07
C ASP A 570 28.72 2.40 11.21
N GLN A 571 30.00 2.11 11.46
CA GLN A 571 30.76 1.08 10.74
C GLN A 571 30.33 -0.36 11.05
N LEU A 572 29.51 -0.58 12.08
CA LEU A 572 28.94 -1.87 12.44
C LEU A 572 27.58 -2.13 11.78
N LEU A 573 27.07 -1.20 10.97
CA LEU A 573 25.80 -1.34 10.26
C LEU A 573 26.01 -1.50 8.74
N ARG A 574 25.05 -2.15 8.10
CA ARG A 574 25.06 -2.47 6.66
C ARG A 574 24.57 -1.31 5.78
N TYR A 575 23.91 -0.28 6.33
CA TYR A 575 23.45 0.90 5.59
C TYR A 575 24.58 1.63 4.86
N ARG A 576 25.79 1.66 5.45
CA ARG A 576 27.00 2.23 4.81
C ARG A 576 27.28 1.62 3.43
N PHE A 577 26.98 0.33 3.22
CA PHE A 577 27.24 -0.33 1.95
C PHE A 577 26.36 0.22 0.82
N LEU A 578 25.11 0.54 1.12
CA LEU A 578 24.17 1.15 0.18
C LEU A 578 24.56 2.61 -0.09
N ASN A 579 24.94 3.35 0.96
CA ASN A 579 25.42 4.74 0.83
C ASN A 579 26.66 4.86 -0.05
N GLU A 580 27.66 4.00 0.17
CA GLU A 580 28.89 4.00 -0.62
C GLU A 580 28.64 3.59 -2.07
N PHE A 581 27.71 2.66 -2.29
CA PHE A 581 27.28 2.30 -3.65
C PHE A 581 26.61 3.48 -4.35
N ASP A 582 25.74 4.22 -3.66
CA ASP A 582 25.11 5.42 -4.19
C ASP A 582 26.15 6.47 -4.60
N SER A 583 27.07 6.79 -3.70
CA SER A 583 28.18 7.71 -3.98
C SER A 583 28.96 7.27 -5.22
N LYS A 584 29.32 5.99 -5.30
CA LYS A 584 30.03 5.46 -6.46
C LYS A 584 29.21 5.56 -7.74
N MET A 585 27.91 5.29 -7.70
CA MET A 585 27.01 5.41 -8.84
C MET A 585 27.01 6.83 -9.40
N GLN A 586 26.82 7.85 -8.56
CA GLN A 586 26.77 9.25 -8.97
C GLN A 586 28.10 9.74 -9.55
N TRP A 587 29.22 9.45 -8.89
CA TRP A 587 30.54 9.84 -9.39
C TRP A 587 30.95 9.09 -10.66
N THR A 588 30.41 7.89 -10.87
CA THR A 588 30.61 7.14 -12.12
C THR A 588 29.78 7.78 -13.24
N GLU A 589 28.59 8.31 -12.97
CA GLU A 589 27.84 9.09 -13.95
C GLU A 589 28.52 10.41 -14.29
N GLU A 590 29.02 11.14 -13.31
CA GLU A 590 29.79 12.37 -13.56
C GLU A 590 30.98 12.12 -14.50
N LYS A 591 31.63 10.95 -14.39
CA LYS A 591 32.77 10.58 -15.23
C LYS A 591 32.40 10.17 -16.65
N TYR A 592 31.30 9.44 -16.85
CA TYR A 592 30.96 8.82 -18.13
C TYR A 592 29.74 9.44 -18.83
N GLY A 593 28.94 10.24 -18.13
CA GLY A 593 27.91 11.11 -18.70
C GLY A 593 26.72 10.40 -19.34
N TRP A 594 26.23 9.30 -18.77
CA TRP A 594 25.17 8.53 -19.42
C TRP A 594 23.79 9.18 -19.37
N LEU A 595 23.47 10.02 -18.37
CA LEU A 595 22.15 10.67 -18.31
C LEU A 595 21.98 11.70 -19.43
N HIS A 596 23.04 12.42 -19.81
CA HIS A 596 23.01 13.36 -20.94
C HIS A 596 23.42 12.72 -22.29
N SER A 597 23.62 11.40 -22.32
CA SER A 597 23.82 10.64 -23.55
C SER A 597 22.48 10.19 -24.15
N PRO A 598 22.42 9.91 -25.46
CA PRO A 598 21.22 9.36 -26.09
C PRO A 598 20.71 8.08 -25.40
N GLN A 599 19.45 7.74 -25.69
CA GLN A 599 18.80 6.57 -25.13
C GLN A 599 19.61 5.28 -25.38
N ALA A 600 19.61 4.39 -24.40
CA ALA A 600 20.37 3.14 -24.46
C ALA A 600 19.90 2.23 -25.59
N HIS A 601 20.83 1.44 -26.13
CA HIS A 601 20.50 0.32 -27.00
C HIS A 601 20.39 -0.97 -26.18
N VAL A 602 19.16 -1.44 -25.96
CA VAL A 602 18.89 -2.69 -25.22
C VAL A 602 19.11 -3.88 -26.16
N SER A 603 20.24 -4.57 -26.01
CA SER A 603 20.59 -5.74 -26.81
C SER A 603 19.95 -7.02 -26.30
N LEU A 604 19.68 -7.14 -24.99
CA LEU A 604 19.09 -8.34 -24.40
C LEU A 604 18.13 -8.01 -23.26
N LYS A 605 17.01 -8.73 -23.25
CA LYS A 605 16.00 -8.74 -22.18
C LYS A 605 15.44 -10.15 -22.09
N HIS A 606 16.20 -11.03 -21.43
CA HIS A 606 15.94 -12.47 -21.45
C HIS A 606 15.05 -12.87 -20.28
N GLU A 607 13.83 -13.31 -20.56
CA GLU A 607 12.84 -13.65 -19.52
C GLU A 607 13.19 -14.91 -18.74
N GLY A 608 13.81 -15.93 -19.35
CA GLY A 608 14.22 -17.14 -18.63
C GLY A 608 15.32 -16.86 -17.62
N ASP A 609 16.50 -16.52 -18.15
CA ASP A 609 17.69 -16.14 -17.40
C ASP A 609 17.54 -14.89 -16.52
N LYS A 610 16.49 -14.08 -16.68
CA LYS A 610 16.30 -12.79 -16.02
C LYS A 610 17.47 -11.83 -16.21
N VAL A 611 18.04 -11.83 -17.41
CA VAL A 611 19.21 -11.00 -17.77
C VAL A 611 18.81 -9.83 -18.66
N ILE A 612 19.22 -8.62 -18.28
CA ILE A 612 19.12 -7.42 -19.11
C ILE A 612 20.52 -6.96 -19.50
N VAL A 613 20.72 -6.68 -20.79
CA VAL A 613 21.95 -6.07 -21.32
C VAL A 613 21.59 -4.88 -22.19
N PHE A 614 22.27 -3.77 -21.96
CA PHE A 614 22.21 -2.60 -22.84
C PHE A 614 23.54 -1.87 -22.94
N GLU A 615 23.69 -1.06 -23.98
CA GLU A 615 24.80 -0.12 -24.16
C GLU A 615 24.30 1.32 -24.06
N ARG A 616 24.96 2.14 -23.23
CA ARG A 616 24.70 3.59 -23.11
C ARG A 616 25.99 4.33 -22.79
N ALA A 617 26.26 5.44 -23.45
CA ALA A 617 27.48 6.25 -23.27
C ALA A 617 28.80 5.47 -23.45
N GLY A 618 28.82 4.50 -24.37
CA GLY A 618 29.98 3.61 -24.58
C GLY A 618 30.23 2.61 -23.45
N LEU A 619 29.36 2.57 -22.43
CA LEU A 619 29.40 1.58 -21.37
C LEU A 619 28.51 0.38 -21.72
N LEU A 620 28.97 -0.81 -21.33
CA LEU A 620 28.19 -2.05 -21.37
C LEU A 620 27.58 -2.30 -20.00
N TRP A 621 26.27 -2.49 -19.97
CA TRP A 621 25.48 -2.71 -18.78
C TRP A 621 24.92 -4.13 -18.77
N ILE A 622 25.08 -4.84 -17.64
CA ILE A 622 24.68 -6.23 -17.51
C ILE A 622 24.03 -6.39 -16.13
N PHE A 623 22.77 -6.81 -16.12
CA PHE A 623 22.00 -7.07 -14.90
C PHE A 623 21.49 -8.50 -14.91
N ASN A 624 21.71 -9.24 -13.83
CA ASN A 624 21.12 -10.55 -13.60
C ASN A 624 20.14 -10.46 -12.43
N PHE A 625 18.85 -10.40 -12.75
CA PHE A 625 17.76 -10.40 -11.77
C PHE A 625 17.33 -11.82 -11.37
N HIS A 626 18.01 -12.88 -11.83
CA HIS A 626 17.63 -14.24 -11.48
C HIS A 626 17.86 -14.48 -9.99
N PRO A 627 16.86 -14.99 -9.24
CA PRO A 627 17.01 -15.19 -7.79
C PRO A 627 18.02 -16.29 -7.43
N GLN A 628 18.30 -17.21 -8.36
CA GLN A 628 19.10 -18.44 -8.12
C GLN A 628 20.20 -18.86 -9.14
N SER A 629 20.30 -18.31 -10.35
CA SER A 629 21.15 -18.90 -11.41
C SER A 629 22.37 -18.08 -11.76
N SER A 630 23.56 -18.64 -11.49
CA SER A 630 24.83 -18.14 -12.00
C SER A 630 25.06 -18.56 -13.46
N PHE A 631 25.71 -17.71 -14.23
CA PHE A 631 26.10 -17.99 -15.62
C PHE A 631 27.60 -17.74 -15.83
N THR A 632 28.40 -18.78 -16.08
CA THR A 632 29.88 -18.70 -16.12
C THR A 632 30.45 -18.10 -17.41
N ASP A 633 29.79 -18.32 -18.54
CA ASP A 633 30.28 -17.98 -19.88
C ASP A 633 29.22 -17.26 -20.73
N TYR A 634 28.44 -16.39 -20.07
CA TYR A 634 27.28 -15.75 -20.67
C TYR A 634 27.69 -14.81 -21.80
N ARG A 635 27.17 -15.05 -23.01
CA ARG A 635 27.51 -14.23 -24.18
C ARG A 635 26.70 -12.94 -24.21
N VAL A 636 27.44 -11.84 -24.29
CA VAL A 636 26.89 -10.49 -24.30
C VAL A 636 27.31 -9.80 -25.59
N GLY A 637 26.33 -9.37 -26.40
CA GLY A 637 26.58 -8.65 -27.64
C GLY A 637 27.08 -7.22 -27.37
N VAL A 638 28.06 -6.76 -28.14
CA VAL A 638 28.64 -5.41 -28.04
C VAL A 638 28.94 -4.83 -29.43
N GLU A 639 28.83 -3.53 -29.59
CA GLU A 639 29.04 -2.89 -30.90
C GLU A 639 30.51 -2.66 -31.23
N GLN A 640 31.26 -2.12 -30.28
CA GLN A 640 32.67 -1.81 -30.46
C GLN A 640 33.53 -3.03 -30.11
N GLU A 641 34.44 -3.36 -31.02
CA GLU A 641 35.52 -4.32 -30.72
C GLU A 641 36.51 -3.70 -29.73
N GLY A 642 37.16 -4.54 -28.92
CA GLY A 642 38.22 -4.10 -28.03
C GLY A 642 38.35 -4.93 -26.77
N THR A 643 38.82 -4.28 -25.70
CA THR A 643 38.99 -4.88 -24.38
C THR A 643 38.18 -4.09 -23.36
N TYR A 644 37.22 -4.75 -22.76
CA TYR A 644 36.36 -4.21 -21.71
C TYR A 644 36.94 -4.51 -20.33
N ARG A 645 36.61 -3.66 -19.36
CA ARG A 645 36.94 -3.82 -17.94
C ARG A 645 35.75 -3.41 -17.09
N ILE A 646 35.67 -3.94 -15.88
CA ILE A 646 34.66 -3.53 -14.91
C ILE A 646 34.99 -2.12 -14.41
N VAL A 647 33.97 -1.25 -14.39
CA VAL A 647 34.07 0.12 -13.86
C VAL A 647 33.24 0.30 -12.60
N LEU A 648 32.20 -0.53 -12.43
CA LEU A 648 31.33 -0.62 -11.28
C LEU A 648 30.79 -2.06 -11.19
N SER A 649 30.84 -2.66 -10.01
CA SER A 649 30.26 -3.98 -9.72
C SER A 649 29.42 -3.90 -8.46
N THR A 650 28.15 -4.27 -8.54
CA THR A 650 27.26 -4.35 -7.37
C THR A 650 27.67 -5.46 -6.40
N ASP A 651 28.41 -6.47 -6.87
CA ASP A 651 28.90 -7.61 -6.08
C ASP A 651 30.21 -7.30 -5.34
N SER A 652 30.76 -6.09 -5.46
CA SER A 652 31.96 -5.70 -4.71
C SER A 652 31.73 -5.79 -3.20
N LYS A 653 32.70 -6.35 -2.46
CA LYS A 653 32.65 -6.41 -0.98
C LYS A 653 32.58 -5.03 -0.35
N TYR A 654 33.11 -4.01 -1.02
CA TYR A 654 33.01 -2.62 -0.58
C TYR A 654 31.56 -2.12 -0.51
N PHE A 655 30.67 -2.69 -1.34
CA PHE A 655 29.24 -2.41 -1.36
C PHE A 655 28.41 -3.54 -0.71
N GLY A 656 29.02 -4.38 0.13
CA GLY A 656 28.33 -5.48 0.80
C GLY A 656 27.93 -6.64 -0.11
N GLY A 657 28.56 -6.78 -1.28
CA GLY A 657 28.45 -7.98 -2.13
C GLY A 657 29.43 -9.09 -1.72
N HIS A 658 29.42 -10.20 -2.46
CA HIS A 658 30.19 -11.41 -2.13
C HIS A 658 31.63 -11.37 -2.68
N GLY A 659 31.88 -10.56 -3.70
CA GLY A 659 33.17 -10.47 -4.38
C GLY A 659 33.49 -11.71 -5.21
N ASN A 660 32.50 -12.25 -5.90
CA ASN A 660 32.64 -13.41 -6.79
C ASN A 660 33.28 -13.05 -8.13
N ILE A 661 33.31 -11.76 -8.48
CA ILE A 661 33.88 -11.23 -9.72
C ILE A 661 35.23 -10.58 -9.43
N ASP A 662 36.29 -11.02 -10.11
CA ASP A 662 37.58 -10.31 -10.09
C ASP A 662 37.51 -9.05 -10.97
N GLU A 663 37.42 -7.89 -10.32
CA GLU A 663 37.34 -6.56 -10.97
C GLU A 663 38.58 -6.23 -11.82
N GLY A 664 39.71 -6.94 -11.63
CA GLY A 664 40.92 -6.82 -12.44
C GLY A 664 40.81 -7.47 -13.83
N THR A 665 39.80 -8.32 -14.04
CA THR A 665 39.61 -9.10 -15.28
C THR A 665 39.46 -8.21 -16.51
N ARG A 666 40.05 -8.66 -17.62
CA ARG A 666 39.90 -8.07 -18.95
C ARG A 666 39.02 -8.94 -19.81
N PHE A 667 38.01 -8.35 -20.44
CA PHE A 667 37.05 -9.05 -21.29
C PHE A 667 37.31 -8.70 -22.75
N PHE A 668 37.62 -9.69 -23.58
CA PHE A 668 37.99 -9.49 -24.97
C PHE A 668 36.79 -9.78 -25.89
N THR A 669 36.61 -8.94 -26.90
CA THR A 669 35.53 -9.13 -27.88
C THR A 669 35.91 -10.12 -28.97
N THR A 670 34.95 -10.93 -29.41
CA THR A 670 35.05 -11.80 -30.59
C THR A 670 34.19 -11.21 -31.71
N PRO A 671 34.71 -11.08 -32.95
CA PRO A 671 33.98 -10.54 -34.10
C PRO A 671 32.95 -11.56 -34.63
N PHE A 672 31.80 -11.59 -33.98
CA PHE A 672 30.69 -12.46 -34.31
C PHE A 672 29.38 -11.81 -33.88
N THR A 673 28.41 -11.77 -34.79
CA THR A 673 27.12 -11.14 -34.54
C THR A 673 26.34 -11.88 -33.46
N TRP A 674 25.95 -11.19 -32.41
CA TRP A 674 25.14 -11.74 -31.32
C TRP A 674 24.15 -10.68 -30.83
N ASN A 675 22.87 -11.03 -30.71
CA ASN A 675 21.80 -10.14 -30.24
C ASN A 675 21.79 -8.75 -30.93
N ASN A 676 21.88 -8.74 -32.27
CA ASN A 676 21.93 -7.54 -33.13
C ASN A 676 23.12 -6.60 -32.91
N ARG A 677 24.22 -7.09 -32.30
CA ARG A 677 25.50 -6.37 -32.17
C ARG A 677 26.58 -7.05 -33.01
N LYS A 678 27.59 -6.30 -33.45
CA LYS A 678 28.65 -6.80 -34.35
C LYS A 678 29.61 -7.80 -33.71
N ASN A 679 29.80 -7.71 -32.38
CA ASN A 679 30.74 -8.52 -31.62
C ASN A 679 30.04 -9.13 -30.40
N PHE A 680 30.68 -10.09 -29.73
CA PHE A 680 30.29 -10.50 -28.37
C PHE A 680 31.50 -10.66 -27.46
N LEU A 681 31.28 -10.62 -26.15
CA LEU A 681 32.23 -11.05 -25.12
C LEU A 681 31.52 -12.02 -24.15
N GLN A 682 32.28 -12.75 -23.34
CA GLN A 682 31.74 -13.67 -22.33
C GLN A 682 32.01 -13.14 -20.93
N VAL A 683 31.02 -13.29 -20.04
CA VAL A 683 31.10 -12.86 -18.65
C VAL A 683 30.60 -13.94 -17.70
N TYR A 684 31.18 -13.94 -16.50
CA TYR A 684 30.59 -14.63 -15.35
C TYR A 684 29.57 -13.70 -14.68
N ILE A 685 28.34 -14.19 -14.48
CA ILE A 685 27.24 -13.46 -13.84
C ILE A 685 26.62 -14.34 -12.74
N PRO A 686 27.00 -14.20 -11.45
CA PRO A 686 26.58 -15.09 -10.37
C PRO A 686 25.09 -15.02 -10.01
N SER A 687 24.52 -16.14 -9.55
CA SER A 687 23.34 -16.31 -8.68
C SER A 687 23.21 -17.78 -8.14
N ARG A 688 22.45 -17.97 -7.05
CA ARG A 688 22.58 -19.01 -5.98
C ARG A 688 21.92 -20.42 -6.23
N THR A 689 22.66 -21.57 -6.37
CA THR A 689 22.40 -23.00 -5.86
C THR A 689 22.95 -24.26 -6.67
N ALA A 690 22.56 -25.56 -6.38
CA ALA A 690 23.30 -26.90 -6.53
C ALA A 690 22.53 -28.23 -7.04
N ILE A 691 23.17 -29.46 -7.18
CA ILE A 691 22.90 -30.66 -8.15
C ILE A 691 22.91 -32.16 -7.59
N PHE A 692 22.41 -33.21 -8.34
CA PHE A 692 22.41 -34.72 -8.13
C PHE A 692 22.95 -35.60 -9.34
N ASP A 693 23.16 -36.94 -9.16
CA ASP A 693 24.08 -37.81 -9.97
C ASP A 693 23.53 -38.95 -10.91
N THR A 694 22.21 -39.25 -11.05
CA THR A 694 21.72 -40.44 -11.85
C THR A 694 20.47 -40.25 -12.73
N GLU A 695 20.44 -40.83 -13.95
CA GLU A 695 19.44 -40.60 -15.04
C GLU A 695 17.95 -40.97 -14.78
N GLN A 696 17.59 -41.73 -13.73
CA GLN A 696 16.19 -42.05 -13.41
C GLN A 696 15.67 -41.25 -12.20
N LEU A 697 14.67 -40.40 -12.43
CA LEU A 697 14.04 -39.55 -11.42
C LEU A 697 12.82 -40.25 -10.76
N PRO A 698 12.69 -40.25 -9.42
CA PRO A 698 11.48 -40.69 -8.71
C PRO A 698 10.21 -39.95 -9.15
N PRO A 699 9.06 -40.61 -9.39
CA PRO A 699 7.78 -39.96 -9.75
C PRO A 699 7.30 -38.87 -8.78
N ILE A 700 6.54 -37.90 -9.28
CA ILE A 700 5.86 -36.90 -8.44
C ILE A 700 4.86 -37.62 -7.52
N LEU A 701 4.74 -37.16 -6.28
CA LEU A 701 3.99 -37.73 -5.15
C LEU A 701 4.59 -39.00 -4.51
N ASN A 702 5.67 -39.58 -5.05
CA ASN A 702 6.34 -40.67 -4.34
C ASN A 702 6.98 -40.19 -3.04
N ALA A 703 6.97 -41.04 -2.01
CA ALA A 703 7.70 -40.83 -0.78
C ALA A 703 9.15 -41.31 -0.92
N LEU A 704 10.10 -40.51 -0.45
CA LEU A 704 11.48 -40.87 -0.21
C LEU A 704 11.72 -40.96 1.30
N THR A 705 12.68 -41.77 1.71
CA THR A 705 13.12 -41.87 3.11
C THR A 705 14.60 -41.57 3.24
N THR A 706 14.98 -40.79 4.24
CA THR A 706 16.37 -40.53 4.62
C THR A 706 16.55 -40.69 6.13
N ASP A 707 17.76 -41.05 6.55
CA ASP A 707 18.15 -40.97 7.96
C ASP A 707 18.53 -39.52 8.30
N ASN A 708 17.97 -38.98 9.37
CA ASN A 708 18.34 -37.69 9.94
C ASN A 708 18.64 -37.88 11.44
N GLY A 709 19.91 -38.03 11.80
CA GLY A 709 20.32 -38.20 13.20
C GLY A 709 19.78 -39.47 13.87
N GLY A 710 19.58 -40.56 13.12
CA GLY A 710 19.01 -41.82 13.63
C GLY A 710 17.47 -41.86 13.65
N GLN A 711 16.79 -40.82 13.18
CA GLN A 711 15.35 -40.80 12.96
C GLN A 711 15.02 -40.87 11.46
N LYS A 712 13.94 -41.57 11.12
CA LYS A 712 13.46 -41.72 9.73
C LYS A 712 12.70 -40.45 9.31
N LEU A 713 13.25 -39.70 8.37
CA LEU A 713 12.58 -38.57 7.75
C LEU A 713 11.92 -39.00 6.43
N VAL A 714 10.63 -38.67 6.26
CA VAL A 714 9.88 -38.90 5.03
C VAL A 714 9.83 -37.61 4.21
N LEU A 715 10.15 -37.71 2.93
CA LEU A 715 10.11 -36.61 1.95
C LEU A 715 9.14 -36.98 0.83
N GLU A 716 8.30 -36.08 0.35
CA GLU A 716 7.42 -36.33 -0.82
C GLU A 716 7.98 -35.61 -2.04
N VAL A 717 8.09 -36.29 -3.18
CA VAL A 717 8.57 -35.67 -4.43
C VAL A 717 7.51 -34.72 -4.97
N ALA A 718 7.85 -33.44 -5.11
CA ALA A 718 6.92 -32.41 -5.55
C ALA A 718 7.18 -31.90 -6.98
N GLN A 719 8.43 -31.93 -7.43
CA GLN A 719 8.81 -31.46 -8.77
C GLN A 719 10.09 -32.12 -9.28
N HIS A 720 10.17 -32.34 -10.60
CA HIS A 720 11.41 -32.65 -11.31
C HIS A 720 12.06 -31.36 -11.81
N LEU A 721 13.34 -31.13 -11.49
CA LEU A 721 14.04 -29.89 -11.80
C LEU A 721 15.02 -30.01 -12.99
N GLY A 722 15.13 -31.19 -13.60
CA GLY A 722 16.13 -31.49 -14.63
C GLY A 722 17.45 -32.00 -14.04
N GLU A 723 18.36 -32.50 -14.89
CA GLU A 723 19.71 -32.96 -14.50
C GLU A 723 19.74 -33.87 -13.25
N ASN A 724 18.80 -34.82 -13.18
CA ASN A 724 18.70 -35.80 -12.09
C ASN A 724 18.34 -35.23 -10.71
N VAL A 725 17.82 -34.00 -10.67
CA VAL A 725 17.38 -33.31 -9.45
C VAL A 725 15.86 -33.43 -9.25
N VAL A 726 15.45 -33.87 -8.06
CA VAL A 726 14.07 -33.75 -7.57
C VAL A 726 13.97 -32.74 -6.43
N ARG A 727 12.88 -31.98 -6.40
CA ARG A 727 12.50 -31.13 -5.26
C ARG A 727 11.47 -31.88 -4.43
N CYS A 728 11.71 -31.99 -3.13
CA CYS A 728 10.85 -32.71 -2.21
C CYS A 728 10.28 -31.79 -1.11
N ILE A 729 9.13 -32.17 -0.56
CA ILE A 729 8.50 -31.59 0.62
C ILE A 729 8.81 -32.51 1.81
N ALA A 730 9.40 -31.98 2.87
CA ALA A 730 9.67 -32.77 4.08
C ALA A 730 8.44 -32.86 4.99
N MET A 731 8.21 -34.04 5.58
CA MET A 731 7.13 -34.29 6.54
C MET A 731 7.55 -34.03 8.00
N ASP A 732 8.84 -33.77 8.25
CA ASP A 732 9.39 -33.46 9.58
C ASP A 732 10.66 -32.58 9.44
N GLY A 733 11.23 -32.13 10.56
CA GLY A 733 12.40 -31.26 10.64
C GLY A 733 13.58 -31.74 9.78
N THR A 734 14.27 -30.78 9.15
CA THR A 734 15.40 -31.04 8.24
C THR A 734 16.75 -30.64 8.83
N GLU A 735 16.75 -30.12 10.07
CA GLU A 735 17.94 -29.81 10.84
C GLU A 735 18.80 -31.07 10.98
N GLY A 736 20.08 -30.96 10.62
CA GLY A 736 21.02 -32.09 10.63
C GLY A 736 21.25 -32.74 9.26
N LEU A 737 20.41 -32.45 8.25
CA LEU A 737 20.70 -32.87 6.87
C LEU A 737 21.90 -32.10 6.30
N VAL A 738 22.84 -32.84 5.73
CA VAL A 738 24.03 -32.29 5.08
C VAL A 738 24.10 -32.77 3.63
N ARG A 739 24.81 -32.02 2.78
CA ARG A 739 25.06 -32.45 1.40
C ARG A 739 25.77 -33.81 1.40
N GLY A 740 25.27 -34.73 0.57
CA GLY A 740 25.74 -36.11 0.52
C GLY A 740 24.96 -37.12 1.39
N SER A 741 23.97 -36.66 2.18
CA SER A 741 23.03 -37.57 2.86
C SER A 741 22.29 -38.46 1.86
N LYS A 742 22.18 -39.76 2.17
CA LYS A 742 21.54 -40.76 1.29
C LYS A 742 20.02 -40.74 1.48
N ALA A 743 19.28 -40.56 0.38
CA ALA A 743 17.83 -40.74 0.33
C ALA A 743 17.46 -41.94 -0.55
N THR A 744 16.39 -42.65 -0.18
CA THR A 744 15.89 -43.85 -0.87
C THR A 744 14.44 -43.63 -1.31
N ASP A 745 14.13 -43.85 -2.59
CA ASP A 745 12.75 -43.86 -3.09
C ASP A 745 11.99 -45.10 -2.60
N THR A 746 10.79 -44.90 -2.05
CA THR A 746 9.93 -45.99 -1.58
C THR A 746 9.12 -46.65 -2.69
N GLY A 747 9.02 -46.01 -3.87
CA GLY A 747 8.28 -46.50 -5.03
C GLY A 747 6.77 -46.29 -4.95
N ALA A 748 6.26 -45.61 -3.92
CA ALA A 748 4.84 -45.29 -3.78
C ALA A 748 4.63 -43.95 -3.02
N PRO A 749 3.43 -43.35 -3.09
CA PRO A 749 3.06 -42.25 -2.21
C PRO A 749 3.05 -42.64 -0.73
N ILE A 750 2.95 -41.65 0.16
CA ILE A 750 2.78 -41.88 1.60
C ILE A 750 1.53 -42.75 1.83
N LYS A 751 1.70 -43.86 2.55
CA LYS A 751 0.64 -44.83 2.90
C LYS A 751 0.45 -44.89 4.41
N ILE A 752 -0.81 -44.86 4.86
CA ILE A 752 -1.20 -44.79 6.27
C ILE A 752 -2.12 -45.96 6.67
N PRO A 753 -2.14 -46.38 7.95
CA PRO A 753 -3.05 -47.41 8.45
C PRO A 753 -4.51 -46.94 8.43
N VAL A 754 -5.41 -47.80 7.94
CA VAL A 754 -6.87 -47.54 7.87
C VAL A 754 -7.68 -48.68 8.48
N GLY A 755 -8.95 -48.41 8.76
CA GLY A 755 -9.93 -49.36 9.31
C GLY A 755 -10.04 -49.38 10.84
N PRO A 756 -10.79 -50.34 11.41
CA PRO A 756 -11.20 -50.29 12.83
C PRO A 756 -10.05 -50.17 13.84
N GLY A 757 -8.84 -50.61 13.47
CA GLY A 757 -7.65 -50.46 14.31
C GLY A 757 -7.22 -49.01 14.57
N THR A 758 -7.73 -48.03 13.79
CA THR A 758 -7.46 -46.60 13.98
C THR A 758 -8.41 -45.93 14.99
N LEU A 759 -9.52 -46.58 15.34
CA LEU A 759 -10.51 -46.03 16.27
C LEU A 759 -9.93 -45.93 17.69
N GLY A 760 -10.09 -44.77 18.31
CA GLY A 760 -9.55 -44.40 19.61
C GLY A 760 -8.03 -44.16 19.61
N ARG A 761 -7.37 -44.14 18.45
CA ARG A 761 -5.92 -43.92 18.31
C ARG A 761 -5.61 -42.51 17.79
N ILE A 762 -4.39 -42.05 18.07
CA ILE A 762 -3.84 -40.80 17.53
C ILE A 762 -2.67 -41.12 16.61
N MET A 763 -2.69 -40.62 15.37
CA MET A 763 -1.60 -40.75 14.40
C MET A 763 -1.15 -39.41 13.81
N ASN A 764 0.10 -39.35 13.35
CA ASN A 764 0.66 -38.21 12.62
C ASN A 764 0.38 -38.29 11.11
N VAL A 765 0.91 -37.33 10.34
CA VAL A 765 0.74 -37.24 8.89
C VAL A 765 1.22 -38.49 8.11
N THR A 766 2.27 -39.16 8.59
CA THR A 766 2.83 -40.37 7.96
C THR A 766 2.16 -41.66 8.43
N GLY A 767 1.16 -41.57 9.33
CA GLY A 767 0.42 -42.72 9.86
C GLY A 767 1.10 -43.41 11.04
N ASP A 768 2.16 -42.81 11.60
CA ASP A 768 2.83 -43.32 12.79
C ASP A 768 2.03 -42.94 14.06
N PRO A 769 1.88 -43.85 15.03
CA PRO A 769 1.14 -43.55 16.27
C PRO A 769 1.91 -42.57 17.15
N ILE A 770 1.18 -41.58 17.69
CA ILE A 770 1.72 -40.54 18.60
C ILE A 770 1.03 -40.53 19.96
N ASP A 771 0.27 -41.58 20.29
CA ASP A 771 -0.48 -41.73 21.54
C ASP A 771 0.22 -42.58 22.61
N GLU A 772 1.48 -42.97 22.38
CA GLU A 772 2.28 -43.84 23.26
C GLU A 772 1.68 -45.24 23.53
N ARG A 773 0.65 -45.66 22.77
CA ARG A 773 -0.04 -46.97 22.95
C ARG A 773 0.54 -48.08 22.05
N GLY A 774 1.74 -47.88 21.52
CA GLY A 774 2.42 -48.80 20.60
C GLY A 774 1.84 -48.80 19.17
N PRO A 775 2.24 -49.75 18.31
CA PRO A 775 1.82 -49.79 16.91
C PRO A 775 0.29 -49.88 16.71
N ILE A 776 -0.22 -49.26 15.65
CA ILE A 776 -1.63 -49.42 15.21
C ILE A 776 -1.77 -50.79 14.54
N LYS A 777 -2.67 -51.63 15.04
CA LYS A 777 -2.94 -52.97 14.49
C LYS A 777 -3.90 -52.88 13.30
N ALA A 778 -3.43 -52.31 12.19
CA ALA A 778 -4.20 -52.21 10.96
C ALA A 778 -3.95 -53.42 10.03
N THR A 779 -4.98 -53.86 9.33
CA THR A 779 -4.92 -54.94 8.33
C THR A 779 -4.68 -54.41 6.90
N LYS A 780 -4.88 -53.11 6.68
CA LYS A 780 -4.75 -52.45 5.37
C LYS A 780 -4.02 -51.11 5.52
N LEU A 781 -3.24 -50.76 4.50
CA LEU A 781 -2.64 -49.43 4.31
C LEU A 781 -3.22 -48.79 3.05
N ALA A 782 -3.52 -47.50 3.09
CA ALA A 782 -4.05 -46.74 1.96
C ALA A 782 -3.19 -45.49 1.67
N PRO A 783 -3.04 -45.08 0.41
CA PRO A 783 -2.32 -43.84 0.06
C PRO A 783 -3.13 -42.61 0.45
N ILE A 784 -2.45 -41.54 0.88
CA ILE A 784 -3.13 -40.27 1.24
C ILE A 784 -3.66 -39.49 0.02
N HIS A 785 -3.04 -39.72 -1.14
CA HIS A 785 -3.47 -39.20 -2.43
C HIS A 785 -4.35 -40.23 -3.12
N ALA A 786 -5.61 -39.88 -3.36
CA ALA A 786 -6.61 -40.70 -4.04
C ALA A 786 -7.52 -39.81 -4.89
N ASP A 787 -8.06 -40.38 -5.98
CA ASP A 787 -9.02 -39.71 -6.85
C ASP A 787 -10.42 -39.67 -6.19
N PRO A 788 -11.26 -38.66 -6.47
CA PRO A 788 -12.63 -38.59 -5.96
C PRO A 788 -13.52 -39.72 -6.54
N PRO A 789 -14.61 -40.11 -5.84
CA PRO A 789 -15.55 -41.10 -6.36
C PRO A 789 -16.14 -40.70 -7.73
N GLU A 790 -16.23 -41.66 -8.64
CA GLU A 790 -16.81 -41.47 -9.97
C GLU A 790 -18.26 -40.97 -9.90
N PHE A 791 -18.68 -40.13 -10.84
CA PHE A 791 -20.03 -39.54 -10.85
C PHE A 791 -21.15 -40.60 -10.85
N THR A 792 -20.90 -41.78 -11.42
CA THR A 792 -21.84 -42.92 -11.42
C THR A 792 -22.05 -43.54 -10.04
N GLU A 793 -21.12 -43.34 -9.12
CA GLU A 793 -21.18 -43.87 -7.75
C GLU A 793 -21.75 -42.87 -6.75
N GLN A 794 -21.93 -41.60 -7.13
CA GLN A 794 -22.46 -40.54 -6.29
C GLN A 794 -24.00 -40.55 -6.23
N SER A 795 -24.58 -40.29 -5.05
CA SER A 795 -26.03 -40.15 -4.89
C SER A 795 -26.52 -38.76 -5.30
N THR A 796 -27.69 -38.68 -5.95
CA THR A 796 -28.31 -37.40 -6.36
C THR A 796 -29.45 -36.93 -5.44
N THR A 797 -29.75 -37.66 -4.37
CA THR A 797 -30.84 -37.31 -3.44
C THR A 797 -30.36 -36.32 -2.37
N ALA A 798 -31.05 -35.18 -2.25
CA ALA A 798 -30.80 -34.22 -1.18
C ALA A 798 -31.53 -34.66 0.10
N GLU A 799 -30.76 -35.05 1.13
CA GLU A 799 -31.27 -35.47 2.44
C GLU A 799 -30.72 -34.56 3.54
N VAL A 800 -31.58 -34.15 4.49
CA VAL A 800 -31.17 -33.37 5.66
C VAL A 800 -30.56 -34.30 6.71
N LEU A 801 -29.36 -33.96 7.18
CA LEU A 801 -28.76 -34.55 8.37
C LEU A 801 -29.32 -33.86 9.61
N VAL A 802 -30.25 -34.52 10.31
CA VAL A 802 -30.82 -34.01 11.56
C VAL A 802 -29.77 -34.12 12.67
N THR A 803 -29.35 -32.95 13.18
CA THR A 803 -28.27 -32.82 14.18
C THR A 803 -28.78 -32.91 15.62
N GLY A 804 -30.08 -32.67 15.83
CA GLY A 804 -30.70 -32.54 17.14
C GLY A 804 -30.43 -31.19 17.80
N ILE A 805 -29.80 -30.23 17.11
CA ILE A 805 -29.54 -28.86 17.56
C ILE A 805 -30.56 -27.92 16.90
N LYS A 806 -31.47 -27.34 17.69
CA LYS A 806 -32.61 -26.56 17.21
C LYS A 806 -32.26 -25.47 16.20
N VAL A 807 -31.26 -24.65 16.52
CA VAL A 807 -30.87 -23.52 15.68
C VAL A 807 -30.30 -23.98 14.33
N VAL A 808 -29.57 -25.11 14.32
CA VAL A 808 -29.03 -25.71 13.10
C VAL A 808 -30.17 -26.32 12.29
N ASP A 809 -30.93 -27.23 12.90
CA ASP A 809 -31.97 -27.97 12.21
C ASP A 809 -33.08 -27.05 11.67
N LEU A 810 -33.42 -25.97 12.37
CA LEU A 810 -34.42 -25.00 11.91
C LEU A 810 -33.88 -24.03 10.85
N LEU A 811 -32.77 -23.34 11.13
CA LEU A 811 -32.33 -22.16 10.36
C LEU A 811 -31.17 -22.45 9.39
N ALA A 812 -30.33 -23.44 9.66
CA ALA A 812 -29.19 -23.80 8.83
C ALA A 812 -29.05 -25.33 8.68
N PRO A 813 -30.08 -26.05 8.19
CA PRO A 813 -30.09 -27.51 8.16
C PRO A 813 -28.93 -28.07 7.33
N TYR A 814 -28.24 -29.10 7.84
CA TYR A 814 -27.09 -29.70 7.17
C TYR A 814 -27.51 -30.74 6.14
N ALA A 815 -26.77 -30.84 5.03
CA ALA A 815 -26.97 -31.89 4.04
C ALA A 815 -26.18 -33.15 4.42
N ARG A 816 -26.77 -34.33 4.24
CA ARG A 816 -26.05 -35.61 4.33
C ARG A 816 -25.02 -35.72 3.21
N GLY A 817 -23.76 -35.93 3.58
CA GLY A 817 -22.61 -35.86 2.66
C GLY A 817 -22.19 -34.44 2.29
N GLY A 818 -22.77 -33.43 2.95
CA GLY A 818 -22.50 -32.02 2.67
C GLY A 818 -21.23 -31.49 3.34
N LYS A 819 -20.88 -30.27 2.98
CA LYS A 819 -19.73 -29.51 3.52
C LYS A 819 -20.22 -28.31 4.32
N ILE A 820 -19.90 -28.30 5.60
CA ILE A 820 -20.36 -27.28 6.54
C ILE A 820 -19.18 -26.43 7.00
N GLY A 821 -19.29 -25.10 6.85
CA GLY A 821 -18.34 -24.15 7.42
C GLY A 821 -18.79 -23.66 8.79
N LEU A 822 -17.94 -23.83 9.80
CA LEU A 822 -18.15 -23.35 11.17
C LEU A 822 -17.28 -22.12 11.44
N PHE A 823 -17.90 -20.96 11.61
CA PHE A 823 -17.24 -19.66 11.78
C PHE A 823 -17.33 -19.18 13.23
N GLY A 824 -16.36 -18.40 13.69
CA GLY A 824 -16.43 -17.73 14.99
C GLY A 824 -15.07 -17.31 15.56
N GLY A 825 -15.08 -16.40 16.54
CA GLY A 825 -13.86 -16.00 17.25
C GLY A 825 -13.38 -17.05 18.26
N ALA A 826 -12.25 -16.79 18.92
CA ALA A 826 -11.85 -17.59 20.10
C ALA A 826 -12.87 -17.41 21.24
N GLY A 827 -13.18 -18.48 21.97
CA GLY A 827 -14.04 -18.44 23.17
C GLY A 827 -15.56 -18.51 22.93
N VAL A 828 -16.03 -18.55 21.68
CA VAL A 828 -17.49 -18.60 21.37
C VAL A 828 -18.11 -20.01 21.44
N GLY A 829 -17.34 -21.03 21.84
CA GLY A 829 -17.84 -22.40 22.05
C GLY A 829 -17.74 -23.37 20.87
N LYS A 830 -16.83 -23.16 19.90
CA LYS A 830 -16.67 -24.04 18.72
C LYS A 830 -16.43 -25.51 19.07
N THR A 831 -15.47 -25.78 19.96
CA THR A 831 -15.08 -27.14 20.35
C THR A 831 -16.24 -27.87 21.01
N VAL A 832 -16.96 -27.19 21.91
CA VAL A 832 -18.16 -27.71 22.58
C VAL A 832 -19.25 -28.04 21.56
N PHE A 833 -19.42 -27.20 20.53
CA PHE A 833 -20.37 -27.45 19.44
C PHE A 833 -19.98 -28.68 18.59
N ILE A 834 -18.70 -28.83 18.23
CA ILE A 834 -18.18 -29.99 17.49
C ILE A 834 -18.36 -31.28 18.32
N GLN A 835 -18.02 -31.25 19.60
CA GLN A 835 -18.19 -32.37 20.50
C GLN A 835 -19.65 -32.79 20.65
N GLU A 836 -20.57 -31.83 20.76
CA GLU A 836 -22.01 -32.14 20.82
C GLU A 836 -22.49 -32.79 19.51
N LEU A 837 -22.02 -32.32 18.34
CA LEU A 837 -22.33 -32.96 17.07
C LEU A 837 -21.84 -34.41 17.00
N ILE A 838 -20.60 -34.67 17.41
CA ILE A 838 -20.03 -36.03 17.50
C ILE A 838 -20.90 -36.90 18.42
N ASN A 839 -21.23 -36.40 19.61
CA ASN A 839 -22.05 -37.10 20.59
C ASN A 839 -23.46 -37.41 20.07
N ASN A 840 -24.15 -36.43 19.48
CA ASN A 840 -25.52 -36.58 19.00
C ASN A 840 -25.60 -37.57 17.84
N ILE A 841 -24.62 -37.54 16.93
CA ILE A 841 -24.63 -38.43 15.77
C ILE A 841 -24.21 -39.85 16.17
N ALA A 842 -23.26 -40.00 17.08
CA ALA A 842 -22.91 -41.31 17.64
C ALA A 842 -24.10 -41.98 18.36
N LYS A 843 -24.97 -41.19 19.02
CA LYS A 843 -26.18 -41.64 19.73
C LYS A 843 -27.39 -41.87 18.81
N ALA A 844 -27.60 -41.01 17.82
CA ALA A 844 -28.80 -41.00 16.99
C ALA A 844 -28.69 -41.80 15.68
N HIS A 845 -27.50 -41.85 15.06
CA HIS A 845 -27.33 -42.38 13.70
C HIS A 845 -26.30 -43.52 13.58
N GLY A 846 -25.57 -43.85 14.66
CA GLY A 846 -24.69 -45.03 14.71
C GLY A 846 -23.35 -44.93 13.97
N GLY A 847 -23.09 -43.86 13.22
CA GLY A 847 -21.90 -43.68 12.37
C GLY A 847 -20.57 -43.41 13.10
N PHE A 848 -19.48 -43.40 12.32
CA PHE A 848 -18.10 -43.13 12.79
C PHE A 848 -17.73 -41.65 12.63
N SER A 849 -16.74 -41.18 13.39
CA SER A 849 -16.19 -39.83 13.26
C SER A 849 -14.68 -39.86 13.03
N VAL A 850 -14.16 -38.93 12.25
CA VAL A 850 -12.72 -38.72 12.07
C VAL A 850 -12.41 -37.26 12.39
N PHE A 851 -11.52 -37.03 13.34
CA PHE A 851 -11.07 -35.69 13.72
C PHE A 851 -9.68 -35.43 13.18
N THR A 852 -9.52 -34.34 12.41
CA THR A 852 -8.26 -33.95 11.80
C THR A 852 -7.82 -32.58 12.30
N GLY A 853 -6.77 -32.58 13.13
CA GLY A 853 -6.14 -31.39 13.68
C GLY A 853 -5.05 -30.85 12.75
N VAL A 854 -5.36 -29.82 11.95
CA VAL A 854 -4.45 -29.17 11.00
C VAL A 854 -3.77 -27.97 11.65
N GLY A 855 -2.48 -28.11 11.99
CA GLY A 855 -1.74 -27.04 12.67
C GLY A 855 -2.22 -26.81 14.10
N GLU A 856 -2.71 -27.86 14.75
CA GLU A 856 -3.23 -27.83 16.11
C GLU A 856 -2.12 -27.64 17.15
N ARG A 857 -2.46 -26.97 18.26
CA ARG A 857 -1.54 -26.87 19.39
C ARG A 857 -1.57 -28.18 20.18
N THR A 858 -0.41 -28.68 20.58
CA THR A 858 -0.28 -29.93 21.34
C THR A 858 -1.17 -29.95 22.60
N ARG A 859 -1.28 -28.81 23.31
CA ARG A 859 -2.17 -28.69 24.47
C ARG A 859 -3.65 -28.88 24.12
N GLU A 860 -4.11 -28.22 23.06
CA GLU A 860 -5.53 -28.23 22.65
C GLU A 860 -5.95 -29.62 22.14
N GLY A 861 -5.07 -30.29 21.38
CA GLY A 861 -5.28 -31.69 20.98
C GLY A 861 -5.29 -32.66 22.16
N ASN A 862 -4.43 -32.45 23.15
CA ASN A 862 -4.39 -33.27 24.37
C ASN A 862 -5.65 -33.08 25.23
N ASP A 863 -6.09 -31.84 25.43
CA ASP A 863 -7.32 -31.52 26.17
C ASP A 863 -8.53 -32.17 25.49
N LEU A 864 -8.64 -32.05 24.16
CA LEU A 864 -9.71 -32.69 23.38
C LEU A 864 -9.71 -34.22 23.52
N TYR A 865 -8.54 -34.86 23.49
CA TYR A 865 -8.43 -36.31 23.63
C TYR A 865 -8.91 -36.80 25.01
N HIS A 866 -8.56 -36.08 26.07
CA HIS A 866 -9.03 -36.39 27.43
C HIS A 866 -10.52 -36.09 27.62
N GLU A 867 -11.01 -34.97 27.10
CA GLU A 867 -12.45 -34.65 27.14
C GLU A 867 -13.28 -35.73 26.44
N MET A 868 -12.82 -36.24 25.28
CA MET A 868 -13.50 -37.34 24.59
C MET A 868 -13.47 -38.67 25.37
N GLN A 869 -12.49 -38.88 26.24
CA GLN A 869 -12.47 -40.02 27.17
C GLN A 869 -13.49 -39.83 28.29
N GLU A 870 -13.54 -38.64 28.89
CA GLU A 870 -14.50 -38.31 29.95
C GLU A 870 -15.95 -38.41 29.47
N THR A 871 -16.23 -37.97 28.23
CA THR A 871 -17.57 -38.10 27.61
C THR A 871 -17.85 -39.48 27.03
N SER A 872 -16.95 -40.47 27.24
CA SER A 872 -17.08 -41.86 26.76
C SER A 872 -17.19 -42.01 25.22
N VAL A 873 -16.74 -41.00 24.46
CA VAL A 873 -16.63 -41.06 22.99
C VAL A 873 -15.41 -41.90 22.59
N ILE A 874 -14.32 -41.78 23.34
CA ILE A 874 -13.14 -42.66 23.29
C ILE A 874 -13.18 -43.58 24.51
N GLN A 875 -13.20 -44.88 24.25
CA GLN A 875 -13.11 -45.92 25.28
C GLN A 875 -11.81 -46.68 25.09
N LEU A 876 -10.90 -46.58 26.06
CA LEU A 876 -9.56 -47.20 25.96
C LEU A 876 -9.61 -48.73 25.93
N ASP A 877 -10.56 -49.31 26.66
CA ASP A 877 -10.80 -50.76 26.78
C ASP A 877 -12.11 -51.22 26.09
N GLY A 878 -12.74 -50.33 25.31
CA GLY A 878 -14.04 -50.54 24.65
C GLY A 878 -14.05 -50.14 23.17
N GLU A 879 -15.22 -50.16 22.55
CA GLU A 879 -15.39 -49.77 21.15
C GLU A 879 -15.47 -48.23 21.02
N SER A 880 -14.35 -47.62 20.62
CA SER A 880 -14.31 -46.19 20.27
C SER A 880 -14.94 -45.97 18.90
N LYS A 881 -15.61 -44.83 18.70
CA LYS A 881 -16.23 -44.46 17.40
C LYS A 881 -15.52 -43.33 16.66
N VAL A 882 -14.39 -42.86 17.17
CA VAL A 882 -13.63 -41.73 16.61
C VAL A 882 -12.18 -42.12 16.32
N ALA A 883 -11.63 -41.70 15.19
CA ALA A 883 -10.18 -41.75 14.92
C ALA A 883 -9.60 -40.33 14.89
N LEU A 884 -8.38 -40.13 15.41
CA LEU A 884 -7.74 -38.81 15.48
C LEU A 884 -6.45 -38.75 14.67
N VAL A 885 -6.31 -37.72 13.85
CA VAL A 885 -5.12 -37.45 13.04
C VAL A 885 -4.65 -36.03 13.33
N PHE A 886 -3.38 -35.84 13.72
CA PHE A 886 -2.83 -34.52 14.06
C PHE A 886 -1.60 -34.19 13.23
N GLY A 887 -1.54 -32.94 12.80
CA GLY A 887 -0.35 -32.26 12.30
C GLY A 887 -0.14 -31.03 13.18
N GLN A 888 0.96 -30.99 13.91
CA GLN A 888 1.17 -30.00 14.97
C GLN A 888 1.58 -28.64 14.40
N MET A 889 1.34 -27.57 15.16
CA MET A 889 1.66 -26.21 14.73
C MET A 889 3.18 -25.98 14.55
N ASN A 890 4.02 -26.72 15.25
CA ASN A 890 5.49 -26.71 15.18
C ASN A 890 6.07 -27.64 14.11
N GLU A 891 5.24 -28.46 13.44
CA GLU A 891 5.70 -29.30 12.34
C GLU A 891 5.85 -28.49 11.04
N PRO A 892 6.72 -28.93 10.10
CA PRO A 892 6.91 -28.23 8.84
C PRO A 892 5.61 -28.06 8.04
N PRO A 893 5.53 -27.05 7.17
CA PRO A 893 4.35 -26.82 6.33
C PRO A 893 3.96 -28.03 5.48
N GLY A 894 4.92 -28.89 5.11
CA GLY A 894 4.66 -30.14 4.40
C GLY A 894 3.71 -31.08 5.15
N ALA A 895 3.95 -31.31 6.43
CA ALA A 895 3.08 -32.13 7.28
C ALA A 895 1.67 -31.53 7.38
N ARG A 896 1.60 -30.22 7.64
CA ARG A 896 0.33 -29.49 7.79
C ARG A 896 -0.48 -29.45 6.49
N ALA A 897 0.18 -29.42 5.32
CA ALA A 897 -0.46 -29.47 4.01
C ALA A 897 -0.94 -30.87 3.58
N ARG A 898 -0.63 -31.93 4.36
CA ARG A 898 -0.99 -33.32 4.03
C ARG A 898 -1.88 -33.98 5.07
N VAL A 899 -1.90 -33.48 6.31
CA VAL A 899 -2.68 -34.08 7.41
C VAL A 899 -4.19 -34.17 7.11
N ALA A 900 -4.77 -33.17 6.44
CA ALA A 900 -6.19 -33.20 6.02
C ALA A 900 -6.49 -34.39 5.10
N LEU A 901 -5.55 -34.74 4.21
CA LEU A 901 -5.67 -35.88 3.31
C LEU A 901 -5.55 -37.21 4.05
N THR A 902 -4.70 -37.28 5.07
CA THR A 902 -4.57 -38.45 5.95
C THR A 902 -5.88 -38.74 6.69
N GLY A 903 -6.50 -37.72 7.29
CA GLY A 903 -7.81 -37.87 7.95
C GLY A 903 -8.92 -38.28 6.99
N LEU A 904 -8.97 -37.64 5.81
CA LEU A 904 -9.93 -37.99 4.75
C LEU A 904 -9.78 -39.44 4.29
N THR A 905 -8.55 -39.94 4.15
CA THR A 905 -8.26 -41.33 3.75
C THR A 905 -8.80 -42.35 4.76
N VAL A 906 -8.78 -42.02 6.06
CA VAL A 906 -9.42 -42.85 7.10
C VAL A 906 -10.94 -42.84 6.94
N ALA A 907 -11.55 -41.68 6.68
CA ALA A 907 -13.00 -41.56 6.50
C ALA A 907 -13.48 -42.32 5.25
N GLU A 908 -12.73 -42.25 4.15
CA GLU A 908 -13.04 -42.94 2.89
C GLU A 908 -13.06 -44.45 3.06
N TYR A 909 -12.15 -45.03 3.85
CA TYR A 909 -12.19 -46.46 4.14
C TYR A 909 -13.56 -46.87 4.75
N PHE A 910 -14.04 -46.13 5.76
CA PHE A 910 -15.32 -46.45 6.40
C PHE A 910 -16.51 -46.23 5.46
N ARG A 911 -16.46 -45.23 4.58
CA ARG A 911 -17.47 -44.99 3.55
C ARG A 911 -17.50 -46.11 2.49
N ASP A 912 -16.35 -46.42 1.90
CA ASP A 912 -16.26 -47.19 0.65
C ASP A 912 -16.18 -48.70 0.86
N GLU A 913 -15.51 -49.12 1.94
CA GLU A 913 -15.31 -50.54 2.28
C GLU A 913 -16.37 -51.03 3.29
N GLU A 914 -16.73 -50.20 4.27
CA GLU A 914 -17.70 -50.57 5.33
C GLU A 914 -19.11 -50.00 5.14
N GLY A 915 -19.33 -49.13 4.13
CA GLY A 915 -20.64 -48.57 3.80
C GLY A 915 -21.25 -47.71 4.91
N GLN A 916 -20.41 -47.00 5.67
CA GLN A 916 -20.84 -46.20 6.82
C GLN A 916 -21.06 -44.73 6.46
N ASP A 917 -21.92 -44.07 7.23
CA ASP A 917 -21.99 -42.61 7.27
C ASP A 917 -20.95 -42.10 8.27
N VAL A 918 -20.06 -41.23 7.78
CA VAL A 918 -18.90 -40.74 8.53
C VAL A 918 -18.98 -39.23 8.66
N LEU A 919 -18.70 -38.73 9.87
CA LEU A 919 -18.42 -37.32 10.09
C LEU A 919 -16.93 -37.04 10.03
N LEU A 920 -16.53 -36.11 9.16
CA LEU A 920 -15.15 -35.64 9.09
C LEU A 920 -15.06 -34.23 9.68
N PHE A 921 -14.25 -34.06 10.73
CA PHE A 921 -13.95 -32.76 11.31
C PHE A 921 -12.57 -32.31 10.86
N ILE A 922 -12.50 -31.09 10.33
CA ILE A 922 -11.23 -30.45 9.94
C ILE A 922 -11.09 -29.16 10.74
N ASP A 923 -10.28 -29.19 11.81
CA ASP A 923 -9.88 -28.01 12.56
C ASP A 923 -8.37 -27.81 12.39
N ASN A 924 -7.88 -26.93 11.53
CA ASN A 924 -8.59 -25.86 10.84
C ASN A 924 -8.36 -25.89 9.32
N ILE A 925 -9.42 -25.79 8.51
CA ILE A 925 -9.29 -25.81 7.04
C ILE A 925 -8.51 -24.59 6.52
N PHE A 926 -8.58 -23.45 7.22
CA PHE A 926 -7.74 -22.29 6.90
C PHE A 926 -6.25 -22.59 7.07
N ARG A 927 -5.88 -23.40 8.09
CA ARG A 927 -4.48 -23.82 8.30
C ARG A 927 -3.99 -24.78 7.24
N PHE A 928 -4.87 -25.60 6.67
CA PHE A 928 -4.55 -26.41 5.49
C PHE A 928 -4.19 -25.49 4.30
N THR A 929 -4.99 -24.46 4.05
CA THR A 929 -4.74 -23.47 3.00
C THR A 929 -3.46 -22.67 3.25
N GLN A 930 -3.23 -22.23 4.49
CA GLN A 930 -2.01 -21.52 4.87
C GLN A 930 -0.77 -22.40 4.67
N ALA A 931 -0.82 -23.66 5.11
CA ALA A 931 0.25 -24.62 4.87
C ALA A 931 0.47 -24.86 3.38
N GLY A 932 -0.59 -24.89 2.57
CA GLY A 932 -0.52 -24.94 1.11
C GLY A 932 0.21 -23.73 0.50
N SER A 933 -0.05 -22.52 1.01
CA SER A 933 0.68 -21.30 0.62
C SER A 933 2.16 -21.40 1.00
N GLU A 934 2.48 -21.83 2.23
CA GLU A 934 3.86 -22.02 2.68
C GLU A 934 4.60 -23.09 1.85
N VAL A 935 3.98 -24.24 1.58
CA VAL A 935 4.53 -25.28 0.69
C VAL A 935 4.71 -24.73 -0.73
N SER A 936 3.75 -23.98 -1.25
CA SER A 936 3.83 -23.37 -2.58
C SER A 936 4.99 -22.37 -2.68
N ALA A 937 5.18 -21.55 -1.65
CA ALA A 937 6.32 -20.65 -1.53
C ALA A 937 7.64 -21.43 -1.50
N LEU A 938 7.73 -22.51 -0.71
CA LEU A 938 8.91 -23.39 -0.68
C LEU A 938 9.18 -24.08 -2.02
N LEU A 939 8.12 -24.42 -2.77
CA LEU A 939 8.23 -24.99 -4.11
C LEU A 939 8.57 -23.94 -5.18
N GLY A 940 8.63 -22.66 -4.84
CA GLY A 940 8.89 -21.58 -5.79
C GLY A 940 7.73 -21.38 -6.77
N ARG A 941 6.50 -21.73 -6.38
CA ARG A 941 5.29 -21.44 -7.14
C ARG A 941 4.81 -20.03 -6.79
N ILE A 942 4.38 -19.31 -7.81
CA ILE A 942 3.91 -17.94 -7.73
C ILE A 942 2.62 -17.89 -6.90
N PRO A 943 2.50 -17.09 -5.83
CA PRO A 943 1.27 -16.99 -5.08
C PRO A 943 0.23 -16.27 -5.95
N SER A 944 -1.00 -16.77 -5.93
CA SER A 944 -2.19 -16.09 -6.45
C SER A 944 -2.60 -14.94 -5.53
N ALA A 945 -3.86 -14.50 -5.64
CA ALA A 945 -4.43 -13.41 -4.85
C ALA A 945 -4.10 -13.55 -3.34
N VAL A 946 -3.76 -12.43 -2.70
CA VAL A 946 -3.52 -12.29 -1.25
C VAL A 946 -2.47 -13.28 -0.69
N GLY A 947 -1.58 -13.81 -1.53
CA GLY A 947 -0.45 -14.64 -1.08
C GLY A 947 -0.75 -16.14 -0.96
N TYR A 948 -1.88 -16.63 -1.47
CA TYR A 948 -2.18 -18.07 -1.51
C TYR A 948 -1.55 -18.78 -2.68
N GLN A 949 -1.41 -20.10 -2.64
CA GLN A 949 -0.85 -20.90 -3.74
C GLN A 949 -1.70 -20.77 -5.03
N PRO A 950 -1.10 -20.83 -6.23
CA PRO A 950 -1.84 -20.72 -7.49
C PRO A 950 -2.71 -21.96 -7.75
N THR A 951 -2.32 -23.08 -7.13
CA THR A 951 -3.09 -24.32 -7.11
C THR A 951 -4.20 -24.32 -6.07
N LEU A 952 -4.49 -23.20 -5.37
CA LEU A 952 -5.41 -23.19 -4.23
C LEU A 952 -6.76 -23.82 -4.57
N ALA A 953 -7.37 -23.40 -5.69
CA ALA A 953 -8.64 -23.94 -6.14
C ALA A 953 -8.56 -25.44 -6.50
N VAL A 954 -7.44 -25.89 -7.06
CA VAL A 954 -7.22 -27.29 -7.44
C VAL A 954 -6.95 -28.17 -6.21
N ASP A 955 -6.08 -27.73 -5.31
CA ASP A 955 -5.73 -28.46 -4.09
C ASP A 955 -6.92 -28.54 -3.12
N MET A 956 -7.67 -27.43 -2.98
CA MET A 956 -8.91 -27.40 -2.23
C MET A 956 -9.97 -28.26 -2.93
N GLY A 957 -10.14 -28.12 -4.25
CA GLY A 957 -11.09 -28.90 -5.04
C GLY A 957 -10.84 -30.41 -4.92
N ALA A 958 -9.60 -30.87 -5.13
CA ALA A 958 -9.22 -32.28 -5.06
C ALA A 958 -9.53 -32.91 -3.68
N MET A 959 -9.37 -32.13 -2.60
CA MET A 959 -9.75 -32.58 -1.26
C MET A 959 -11.26 -32.54 -1.04
N GLN A 960 -11.94 -31.44 -1.43
CA GLN A 960 -13.37 -31.26 -1.21
C GLN A 960 -14.22 -32.21 -2.07
N GLU A 961 -13.80 -32.56 -3.29
CA GLU A 961 -14.54 -33.45 -4.19
C GLU A 961 -14.60 -34.90 -3.69
N ARG A 962 -13.61 -35.32 -2.90
CA ARG A 962 -13.61 -36.61 -2.18
C ARG A 962 -14.65 -36.66 -1.06
N ILE A 963 -15.12 -35.53 -0.55
CA ILE A 963 -16.18 -35.43 0.47
C ILE A 963 -17.54 -35.40 -0.25
N THR A 964 -18.22 -36.55 -0.28
CA THR A 964 -19.51 -36.72 -0.95
C THR A 964 -20.27 -37.95 -0.42
N THR A 965 -21.52 -38.09 -0.85
CA THR A 965 -22.37 -39.29 -0.65
C THR A 965 -22.23 -40.23 -1.85
N THR A 966 -21.90 -41.49 -1.58
CA THR A 966 -21.92 -42.57 -2.57
C THR A 966 -23.15 -43.46 -2.39
N GLN A 967 -23.33 -44.44 -3.28
CA GLN A 967 -24.38 -45.45 -3.13
C GLN A 967 -24.21 -46.35 -1.89
N LYS A 968 -23.02 -46.35 -1.26
CA LYS A 968 -22.70 -47.19 -0.11
C LYS A 968 -22.80 -46.46 1.24
N GLY A 969 -22.38 -45.20 1.29
CA GLY A 969 -22.30 -44.40 2.52
C GLY A 969 -21.99 -42.94 2.21
N SER A 970 -21.82 -42.10 3.24
CA SER A 970 -21.57 -40.67 3.07
C SER A 970 -20.43 -40.16 3.96
N ILE A 971 -19.73 -39.12 3.49
CA ILE A 971 -18.84 -38.32 4.35
C ILE A 971 -19.44 -36.92 4.45
N THR A 972 -19.93 -36.57 5.64
CA THR A 972 -20.37 -35.19 5.95
C THR A 972 -19.24 -34.47 6.67
N SER A 973 -18.82 -33.30 6.18
CA SER A 973 -17.68 -32.59 6.76
C SER A 973 -18.08 -31.33 7.53
N VAL A 974 -17.51 -31.14 8.71
CA VAL A 974 -17.61 -29.90 9.49
C VAL A 974 -16.21 -29.30 9.59
N GLN A 975 -16.05 -28.13 8.96
CA GLN A 975 -14.76 -27.50 8.74
C GLN A 975 -14.73 -26.19 9.49
N ALA A 976 -13.82 -26.05 10.46
CA ALA A 976 -13.65 -24.79 11.17
C ALA A 976 -12.95 -23.80 10.26
N VAL A 977 -13.60 -22.68 9.93
CA VAL A 977 -13.05 -21.64 9.06
C VAL A 977 -12.67 -20.43 9.90
N TYR A 978 -11.41 -20.05 9.82
CA TYR A 978 -10.92 -18.77 10.33
C TYR A 978 -10.95 -17.73 9.21
N VAL A 979 -11.52 -16.56 9.46
CA VAL A 979 -11.56 -15.44 8.51
C VAL A 979 -10.56 -14.39 9.00
N PRO A 980 -9.43 -14.18 8.30
CA PRO A 980 -8.43 -13.18 8.68
C PRO A 980 -9.02 -11.77 8.61
N ALA A 981 -8.81 -10.96 9.65
CA ALA A 981 -9.28 -9.57 9.72
C ALA A 981 -10.78 -9.37 9.41
N ASP A 982 -11.59 -10.42 9.57
CA ASP A 982 -13.01 -10.47 9.20
C ASP A 982 -13.29 -10.16 7.70
N ASP A 983 -12.29 -10.34 6.82
CA ASP A 983 -12.41 -10.17 5.37
C ASP A 983 -12.87 -11.46 4.67
N LEU A 984 -14.16 -11.55 4.37
CA LEU A 984 -14.76 -12.67 3.63
C LEU A 984 -14.35 -12.73 2.16
N THR A 985 -13.73 -11.67 1.64
CA THR A 985 -13.22 -11.61 0.26
C THR A 985 -11.81 -12.16 0.12
N ASP A 986 -11.16 -12.52 1.24
CA ASP A 986 -9.88 -13.22 1.21
C ASP A 986 -10.00 -14.54 0.41
N PRO A 987 -9.04 -14.85 -0.48
CA PRO A 987 -9.11 -16.01 -1.37
C PRO A 987 -9.22 -17.36 -0.66
N ALA A 988 -8.68 -17.53 0.55
CA ALA A 988 -8.78 -18.78 1.29
C ALA A 988 -10.21 -19.10 1.76
N PRO A 989 -10.88 -18.22 2.53
CA PRO A 989 -12.29 -18.40 2.83
C PRO A 989 -13.13 -18.36 1.55
N ALA A 990 -12.89 -17.47 0.58
CA ALA A 990 -13.65 -17.42 -0.68
C ALA A 990 -13.63 -18.74 -1.47
N THR A 991 -12.46 -19.39 -1.60
CA THR A 991 -12.33 -20.67 -2.29
C THR A 991 -13.00 -21.80 -1.49
N THR A 992 -12.88 -21.77 -0.16
CA THR A 992 -13.56 -22.75 0.71
C THR A 992 -15.08 -22.59 0.61
N PHE A 993 -15.59 -21.34 0.62
CA PHE A 993 -17.01 -20.99 0.53
C PHE A 993 -17.67 -21.54 -0.74
N ALA A 994 -16.94 -21.58 -1.86
CA ALA A 994 -17.46 -22.13 -3.11
C ALA A 994 -17.93 -23.59 -2.97
N HIS A 995 -17.32 -24.34 -2.05
CA HIS A 995 -17.61 -25.75 -1.80
C HIS A 995 -18.59 -25.99 -0.64
N LEU A 996 -18.94 -24.98 0.16
CA LEU A 996 -19.82 -25.17 1.33
C LEU A 996 -21.30 -25.23 0.93
N ASP A 997 -22.02 -26.16 1.57
CA ASP A 997 -23.46 -26.34 1.43
C ASP A 997 -24.24 -25.60 2.52
N ALA A 998 -23.63 -25.47 3.70
CA ALA A 998 -24.15 -24.73 4.85
C ALA A 998 -23.04 -23.96 5.58
N THR A 999 -23.43 -22.86 6.21
CA THR A 999 -22.56 -21.98 7.00
C THR A 999 -23.22 -21.72 8.35
N THR A 1000 -22.48 -21.99 9.43
CA THR A 1000 -22.92 -21.76 10.81
C THR A 1000 -21.97 -20.78 11.47
N VAL A 1001 -22.49 -19.61 11.86
CA VAL A 1001 -21.71 -18.52 12.44
C VAL A 1001 -21.90 -18.47 13.94
N LEU A 1002 -20.83 -18.65 14.71
CA LEU A 1002 -20.81 -18.47 16.16
C LEU A 1002 -20.37 -17.04 16.51
N SER A 1003 -21.33 -16.21 16.94
CA SER A 1003 -21.16 -14.77 17.13
C SER A 1003 -20.77 -14.43 18.57
N ARG A 1004 -19.83 -13.48 18.71
CA ARG A 1004 -19.45 -12.94 20.03
C ARG A 1004 -20.61 -12.21 20.69
N GLY A 1005 -21.40 -11.45 19.93
CA GLY A 1005 -22.54 -10.72 20.47
C GLY A 1005 -23.59 -11.63 21.12
N ILE A 1006 -23.84 -12.81 20.55
CA ILE A 1006 -24.75 -13.81 21.14
C ILE A 1006 -24.14 -14.44 22.41
N SER A 1007 -22.84 -14.72 22.39
CA SER A 1007 -22.10 -15.24 23.56
C SER A 1007 -22.06 -14.25 24.73
N GLU A 1008 -21.91 -12.95 24.46
CA GLU A 1008 -21.95 -11.88 25.48
C GLU A 1008 -23.33 -11.73 26.13
N LEU A 1009 -24.39 -12.08 25.40
CA LEU A 1009 -25.76 -12.19 25.94
C LEU A 1009 -25.97 -13.47 26.78
N GLY A 1010 -24.96 -14.34 26.86
CA GLY A 1010 -25.02 -15.60 27.59
C GLY A 1010 -25.86 -16.69 26.91
N ILE A 1011 -26.11 -16.59 25.60
CA ILE A 1011 -26.95 -17.53 24.85
C ILE A 1011 -26.05 -18.60 24.19
N TYR A 1012 -26.27 -19.87 24.50
CA TYR A 1012 -25.48 -21.00 23.99
C TYR A 1012 -26.37 -22.11 23.39
N PRO A 1013 -26.01 -22.69 22.22
CA PRO A 1013 -24.85 -22.36 21.40
C PRO A 1013 -24.95 -20.94 20.81
N ALA A 1014 -23.81 -20.26 20.66
CA ALA A 1014 -23.76 -18.85 20.27
C ALA A 1014 -23.99 -18.63 18.76
N VAL A 1015 -24.90 -19.38 18.15
CA VAL A 1015 -25.16 -19.36 16.70
C VAL A 1015 -25.96 -18.11 16.36
N ASP A 1016 -25.48 -17.35 15.38
CA ASP A 1016 -26.19 -16.21 14.82
C ASP A 1016 -27.27 -16.68 13.84
N PRO A 1017 -28.56 -16.43 14.12
CA PRO A 1017 -29.68 -16.90 13.30
C PRO A 1017 -29.84 -16.15 11.97
N LEU A 1018 -29.23 -14.97 11.83
CA LEU A 1018 -29.33 -14.12 10.62
C LEU A 1018 -28.13 -14.32 9.69
N ASP A 1019 -26.94 -14.54 10.27
CA ASP A 1019 -25.71 -14.75 9.49
C ASP A 1019 -25.45 -16.22 9.11
N SER A 1020 -26.13 -17.18 9.76
CA SER A 1020 -26.07 -18.61 9.39
C SER A 1020 -27.03 -18.95 8.26
N LYS A 1021 -26.58 -19.74 7.27
CA LYS A 1021 -27.32 -20.02 6.01
C LYS A 1021 -27.11 -21.47 5.54
N SER A 1022 -28.09 -22.02 4.82
CA SER A 1022 -27.98 -23.34 4.21
C SER A 1022 -28.71 -23.42 2.86
N ARG A 1023 -28.12 -24.12 1.89
CA ARG A 1023 -28.78 -24.46 0.61
C ARG A 1023 -29.96 -25.43 0.79
N MET A 1024 -30.01 -26.13 1.91
CA MET A 1024 -31.11 -27.05 2.23
C MET A 1024 -32.38 -26.33 2.69
N LEU A 1025 -32.30 -25.04 3.07
CA LEU A 1025 -33.47 -24.24 3.45
C LEU A 1025 -34.26 -23.78 2.21
N ASP A 1026 -34.74 -24.75 1.43
CA ASP A 1026 -35.58 -24.58 0.26
C ASP A 1026 -36.89 -25.36 0.50
N PRO A 1027 -38.08 -24.78 0.21
CA PRO A 1027 -39.36 -25.44 0.45
C PRO A 1027 -39.50 -26.78 -0.30
N ARG A 1028 -38.74 -27.01 -1.38
CA ARG A 1028 -38.71 -28.28 -2.11
C ARG A 1028 -37.92 -29.38 -1.39
N VAL A 1029 -37.06 -29.01 -0.43
CA VAL A 1029 -36.18 -29.92 0.32
C VAL A 1029 -36.71 -30.13 1.73
N VAL A 1030 -36.89 -29.06 2.51
CA VAL A 1030 -37.36 -29.13 3.91
C VAL A 1030 -38.88 -29.13 4.05
N GLY A 1031 -39.61 -28.85 2.96
CA GLY A 1031 -41.05 -28.68 2.96
C GLY A 1031 -41.49 -27.26 3.34
N GLU A 1032 -42.70 -26.90 2.88
CA GLU A 1032 -43.27 -25.56 3.07
C GLU A 1032 -43.38 -25.16 4.55
N ASP A 1033 -43.72 -26.14 5.39
CA ASP A 1033 -44.00 -25.91 6.80
C ASP A 1033 -42.76 -25.45 7.59
N HIS A 1034 -41.63 -26.12 7.32
CA HIS A 1034 -40.32 -25.78 7.89
C HIS A 1034 -39.86 -24.43 7.34
N TYR A 1035 -39.88 -24.26 6.01
CA TYR A 1035 -39.40 -23.06 5.33
C TYR A 1035 -40.11 -21.78 5.81
N GLN A 1036 -41.45 -21.80 5.90
CA GLN A 1036 -42.22 -20.66 6.39
C GLN A 1036 -41.91 -20.34 7.86
N THR A 1037 -41.71 -21.37 8.68
CA THR A 1037 -41.38 -21.19 10.10
C THR A 1037 -40.02 -20.52 10.27
N ALA A 1038 -39.00 -21.02 9.58
CA ALA A 1038 -37.65 -20.45 9.61
C ALA A 1038 -37.62 -19.01 9.10
N THR A 1039 -38.26 -18.74 7.96
CA THR A 1039 -38.34 -17.41 7.35
C THR A 1039 -38.98 -16.40 8.29
N ARG A 1040 -40.09 -16.77 8.95
CA ARG A 1040 -40.80 -15.88 9.88
C ARG A 1040 -40.00 -15.60 11.14
N VAL A 1041 -39.25 -16.59 11.65
CA VAL A 1041 -38.31 -16.37 12.77
C VAL A 1041 -37.22 -15.37 12.38
N GLN A 1042 -36.63 -15.50 11.18
CA GLN A 1042 -35.61 -14.56 10.69
C GLN A 1042 -36.18 -13.14 10.52
N GLN A 1043 -37.38 -13.00 9.97
CA GLN A 1043 -38.05 -11.70 9.81
C GLN A 1043 -38.24 -10.99 11.16
N MET A 1044 -38.78 -11.69 12.17
CA MET A 1044 -38.99 -11.09 13.50
C MET A 1044 -37.67 -10.67 14.17
N LEU A 1045 -36.60 -11.45 13.99
CA LEU A 1045 -35.28 -11.09 14.53
C LEU A 1045 -34.64 -9.90 13.79
N GLN A 1046 -34.86 -9.78 12.48
CA GLN A 1046 -34.40 -8.63 11.68
C GLN A 1046 -35.16 -7.34 12.02
N GLU A 1047 -36.48 -7.43 12.22
CA GLU A 1047 -37.31 -6.33 12.70
C GLU A 1047 -36.85 -5.87 14.08
N TYR A 1048 -36.62 -6.81 15.01
CA TYR A 1048 -36.06 -6.51 16.32
C TYR A 1048 -34.73 -5.76 16.25
N LYS A 1049 -33.80 -6.20 15.39
CA LYS A 1049 -32.51 -5.52 15.20
C LYS A 1049 -32.68 -4.06 14.74
N SER A 1050 -33.65 -3.79 13.87
CA SER A 1050 -33.94 -2.44 13.38
C SER A 1050 -34.57 -1.54 14.46
N LEU A 1051 -35.32 -2.14 15.39
CA LEU A 1051 -35.92 -1.43 16.53
C LEU A 1051 -34.94 -1.19 17.68
N GLN A 1052 -33.84 -1.95 17.79
CA GLN A 1052 -32.83 -1.79 18.85
C GLN A 1052 -32.18 -0.39 18.85
N ASP A 1053 -31.87 0.18 17.68
CA ASP A 1053 -31.30 1.53 17.57
C ASP A 1053 -32.26 2.60 18.09
N ILE A 1054 -33.55 2.43 17.80
CA ILE A 1054 -34.62 3.32 18.29
C ILE A 1054 -34.75 3.20 19.81
N ILE A 1055 -34.77 1.97 20.34
CA ILE A 1055 -34.85 1.69 21.79
C ILE A 1055 -33.65 2.31 22.53
N ALA A 1056 -32.45 2.26 21.95
CA ALA A 1056 -31.24 2.82 22.56
C ALA A 1056 -31.25 4.35 22.66
N ILE A 1057 -31.91 5.03 21.72
CA ILE A 1057 -31.97 6.50 21.66
C ILE A 1057 -33.17 7.06 22.43
N LEU A 1058 -34.36 6.49 22.20
CA LEU A 1058 -35.64 7.04 22.66
C LEU A 1058 -36.24 6.27 23.84
N GLY A 1059 -35.76 5.06 24.13
CA GLY A 1059 -36.34 4.17 25.15
C GLY A 1059 -37.49 3.31 24.60
N MET A 1060 -37.82 2.24 25.34
CA MET A 1060 -38.84 1.25 24.93
C MET A 1060 -40.26 1.81 24.95
N ASP A 1061 -40.51 2.86 25.74
CA ASP A 1061 -41.84 3.46 25.91
C ASP A 1061 -42.35 4.20 24.67
N GLU A 1062 -41.43 4.67 23.82
CA GLU A 1062 -41.71 5.45 22.61
C GLU A 1062 -42.08 4.57 21.39
N LEU A 1063 -42.03 3.24 21.54
CA LEU A 1063 -42.44 2.30 20.49
C LEU A 1063 -43.97 2.15 20.42
N SER A 1064 -44.49 1.82 19.23
CA SER A 1064 -45.90 1.45 19.10
C SER A 1064 -46.18 0.13 19.85
N GLU A 1065 -47.42 -0.10 20.29
CA GLU A 1065 -47.77 -1.35 20.99
C GLU A 1065 -47.52 -2.61 20.12
N ALA A 1066 -47.62 -2.47 18.79
CA ALA A 1066 -47.27 -3.53 17.86
C ALA A 1066 -45.75 -3.80 17.85
N ASP A 1067 -44.93 -2.75 17.84
CA ASP A 1067 -43.47 -2.87 17.87
C ASP A 1067 -42.97 -3.42 19.21
N LYS A 1068 -43.59 -3.02 20.32
CA LYS A 1068 -43.30 -3.58 21.66
C LYS A 1068 -43.54 -5.09 21.68
N LEU A 1069 -44.68 -5.53 21.16
CA LEU A 1069 -45.01 -6.96 21.07
C LEU A 1069 -44.01 -7.73 20.16
N THR A 1070 -43.60 -7.13 19.04
CA THR A 1070 -42.57 -7.71 18.17
C THR A 1070 -41.24 -7.87 18.91
N VAL A 1071 -40.81 -6.85 19.66
CA VAL A 1071 -39.57 -6.88 20.47
C VAL A 1071 -39.62 -7.97 21.54
N GLU A 1072 -40.73 -8.07 22.28
CA GLU A 1072 -40.90 -9.08 23.34
C GLU A 1072 -40.83 -10.51 22.79
N ARG A 1073 -41.56 -10.79 21.70
CA ARG A 1073 -41.54 -12.11 21.07
C ARG A 1073 -40.18 -12.43 20.45
N ALA A 1074 -39.52 -11.45 19.82
CA ALA A 1074 -38.18 -11.63 19.27
C ALA A 1074 -37.14 -11.95 20.37
N ARG A 1075 -37.21 -11.29 21.54
CA ARG A 1075 -36.36 -11.61 22.70
C ARG A 1075 -36.58 -13.02 23.24
N LYS A 1076 -37.82 -13.52 23.21
CA LYS A 1076 -38.16 -14.91 23.58
C LYS A 1076 -37.61 -15.89 22.56
N LEU A 1077 -37.79 -15.63 21.27
CA LEU A 1077 -37.23 -16.44 20.18
C LEU A 1077 -35.70 -16.50 20.25
N GLN A 1078 -35.03 -15.36 20.46
CA GLN A 1078 -33.57 -15.29 20.58
C GLN A 1078 -33.04 -16.18 21.72
N ARG A 1079 -33.72 -16.18 22.89
CA ARG A 1079 -33.36 -17.07 23.99
C ARG A 1079 -33.74 -18.52 23.71
N PHE A 1080 -34.85 -18.78 23.05
CA PHE A 1080 -35.30 -20.14 22.71
C PHE A 1080 -34.40 -20.86 21.71
N LEU A 1081 -33.57 -20.14 20.97
CA LEU A 1081 -32.50 -20.72 20.14
C LEU A 1081 -31.39 -21.39 20.97
N SER A 1082 -31.27 -21.07 22.26
CA SER A 1082 -30.38 -21.81 23.17
C SER A 1082 -30.84 -23.25 23.41
N GLN A 1083 -29.88 -24.12 23.69
CA GLN A 1083 -30.13 -25.53 23.93
C GLN A 1083 -29.12 -26.11 24.92
N PRO A 1084 -29.55 -26.90 25.92
CA PRO A 1084 -28.63 -27.59 26.81
C PRO A 1084 -27.92 -28.73 26.07
N PHE A 1085 -26.60 -28.64 25.97
CA PHE A 1085 -25.75 -29.67 25.36
C PHE A 1085 -25.32 -30.71 26.38
N THR A 1086 -25.26 -31.97 25.95
CA THR A 1086 -24.81 -33.09 26.80
C THR A 1086 -23.36 -32.92 27.22
N VAL A 1087 -22.49 -32.58 26.27
CA VAL A 1087 -21.05 -32.38 26.54
C VAL A 1087 -20.78 -31.18 27.45
N ALA A 1088 -21.73 -30.24 27.52
CA ALA A 1088 -21.63 -29.06 28.38
C ALA A 1088 -22.27 -29.24 29.78
N GLN A 1089 -22.86 -30.40 30.07
CA GLN A 1089 -23.55 -30.65 31.34
C GLN A 1089 -22.62 -30.50 32.55
N VAL A 1090 -21.34 -30.90 32.41
CA VAL A 1090 -20.33 -30.78 33.46
C VAL A 1090 -20.07 -29.32 33.84
N PHE A 1091 -20.18 -28.40 32.86
CA PHE A 1091 -19.96 -26.97 33.06
C PHE A 1091 -21.24 -26.22 33.45
N THR A 1092 -22.38 -26.60 32.87
CA THR A 1092 -23.66 -25.87 33.04
C THR A 1092 -24.51 -26.39 34.18
N GLY A 1093 -24.32 -27.64 34.61
CA GLY A 1093 -25.20 -28.34 35.56
C GLY A 1093 -26.61 -28.63 35.01
N ILE A 1094 -26.87 -28.35 33.73
CA ILE A 1094 -28.16 -28.58 33.08
C ILE A 1094 -28.06 -29.86 32.24
N GLU A 1095 -29.03 -30.76 32.40
CA GLU A 1095 -29.08 -32.00 31.64
C GLU A 1095 -29.25 -31.72 30.13
N GLY A 1096 -28.38 -32.34 29.32
CA GLY A 1096 -28.39 -32.18 27.87
C GLY A 1096 -29.68 -32.71 27.24
N LYS A 1097 -30.17 -32.03 26.20
CA LYS A 1097 -31.37 -32.44 25.45
C LYS A 1097 -31.09 -32.52 23.96
N LEU A 1098 -31.46 -33.66 23.37
CA LEU A 1098 -31.57 -33.85 21.92
C LEU A 1098 -33.02 -33.54 21.51
N VAL A 1099 -33.22 -32.62 20.56
CA VAL A 1099 -34.56 -32.14 20.18
C VAL A 1099 -34.92 -32.62 18.78
N ASP A 1100 -36.12 -33.17 18.61
CA ASP A 1100 -36.62 -33.59 17.29
C ASP A 1100 -36.97 -32.37 16.42
N LEU A 1101 -36.75 -32.48 15.10
CA LEU A 1101 -37.05 -31.41 14.14
C LEU A 1101 -38.54 -31.02 14.14
N LYS A 1102 -39.47 -31.99 14.26
CA LYS A 1102 -40.91 -31.71 14.28
C LYS A 1102 -41.30 -30.92 15.52
N ASP A 1103 -40.72 -31.26 16.67
CA ASP A 1103 -40.95 -30.54 17.92
C ASP A 1103 -40.34 -29.14 17.87
N THR A 1104 -39.20 -28.98 17.20
CA THR A 1104 -38.58 -27.67 16.93
C THR A 1104 -39.53 -26.77 16.14
N ILE A 1105 -40.00 -27.22 14.96
CA ILE A 1105 -40.92 -26.44 14.10
C ILE A 1105 -42.20 -26.06 14.86
N ARG A 1106 -42.82 -27.02 15.55
CA ARG A 1106 -44.02 -26.78 16.36
C ARG A 1106 -43.77 -25.72 17.44
N SER A 1107 -42.66 -25.81 18.15
CA SER A 1107 -42.33 -24.92 19.27
C SER A 1107 -42.11 -23.47 18.81
N PHE A 1108 -41.36 -23.26 17.72
CA PHE A 1108 -41.15 -21.92 17.18
C PHE A 1108 -42.44 -21.28 16.65
N LYS A 1109 -43.34 -22.07 16.04
CA LYS A 1109 -44.66 -21.59 15.63
C LYS A 1109 -45.53 -21.14 16.81
N ALA A 1110 -45.57 -21.92 17.88
CA ALA A 1110 -46.34 -21.58 19.07
C ALA A 1110 -45.90 -20.22 19.64
N ILE A 1111 -44.57 -20.00 19.74
CA ILE A 1111 -44.00 -18.73 20.21
C ILE A 1111 -44.38 -17.57 19.29
N MET A 1112 -44.23 -17.72 17.97
CA MET A 1112 -44.56 -16.66 17.00
C MET A 1112 -46.06 -16.31 16.97
N ASN A 1113 -46.93 -17.28 17.29
CA ASN A 1113 -48.37 -17.11 17.33
C ASN A 1113 -48.88 -16.55 18.67
N GLY A 1114 -47.98 -16.28 19.63
CA GLY A 1114 -48.30 -15.64 20.90
C GLY A 1114 -48.70 -16.59 22.03
N GLU A 1115 -48.53 -17.90 21.87
CA GLU A 1115 -48.90 -18.89 22.90
C GLU A 1115 -48.05 -18.81 24.17
N GLY A 1116 -46.94 -18.06 24.14
CA GLY A 1116 -46.06 -17.82 25.29
C GLY A 1116 -45.87 -16.35 25.64
N ASP A 1117 -46.79 -15.47 25.23
CA ASP A 1117 -46.72 -14.03 25.52
C ASP A 1117 -46.83 -13.71 27.02
N ASP A 1118 -47.58 -14.52 27.77
CA ASP A 1118 -47.78 -14.45 29.22
C ASP A 1118 -46.59 -14.97 30.04
N LEU A 1119 -45.64 -15.67 29.40
CA LEU A 1119 -44.48 -16.25 30.07
C LEU A 1119 -43.29 -15.27 30.15
N PRO A 1120 -42.49 -15.30 31.24
CA PRO A 1120 -41.31 -14.46 31.37
C PRO A 1120 -40.21 -14.86 30.37
N GLU A 1121 -39.44 -13.89 29.87
CA GLU A 1121 -38.37 -14.13 28.88
C GLU A 1121 -37.36 -15.22 29.31
N GLY A 1122 -37.03 -15.29 30.60
CA GLY A 1122 -36.10 -16.27 31.17
C GLY A 1122 -36.57 -17.73 31.09
N ALA A 1123 -37.87 -17.96 30.85
CA ALA A 1123 -38.44 -19.30 30.67
C ALA A 1123 -37.94 -19.97 29.37
N PHE A 1124 -37.58 -19.17 28.37
CA PHE A 1124 -37.16 -19.63 27.06
C PHE A 1124 -35.66 -19.95 26.97
N TYR A 1125 -34.88 -19.68 28.01
CA TYR A 1125 -33.44 -19.94 28.04
C TYR A 1125 -33.12 -21.39 28.46
N MET A 1126 -32.24 -22.07 27.72
CA MET A 1126 -31.71 -23.43 27.98
C MET A 1126 -32.80 -24.49 28.19
N VAL A 1127 -33.75 -24.55 27.25
CA VAL A 1127 -34.86 -25.52 27.24
C VAL A 1127 -34.92 -26.24 25.89
N GLY A 1128 -35.50 -27.44 25.86
CA GLY A 1128 -35.66 -28.24 24.65
C GLY A 1128 -36.83 -27.74 23.80
N ASP A 1129 -38.05 -28.11 24.16
CA ASP A 1129 -39.30 -27.77 23.48
C ASP A 1129 -40.08 -26.64 24.19
N PHE A 1130 -41.17 -26.19 23.55
CA PHE A 1130 -42.05 -25.16 24.12
C PHE A 1130 -42.71 -25.59 25.44
N GLU A 1131 -43.00 -26.88 25.60
CA GLU A 1131 -43.55 -27.44 26.84
C GLU A 1131 -42.59 -27.29 28.03
N SER A 1132 -41.30 -27.54 27.80
CA SER A 1132 -40.25 -27.26 28.78
C SER A 1132 -40.17 -25.77 29.13
N ALA A 1133 -40.38 -24.88 28.14
CA ALA A 1133 -40.40 -23.44 28.36
C ALA A 1133 -41.61 -23.04 29.23
N ARG A 1134 -42.81 -23.58 28.95
CA ARG A 1134 -44.02 -23.34 29.72
C ARG A 1134 -43.89 -23.80 31.17
N ALA A 1135 -43.46 -25.05 31.39
CA ALA A 1135 -43.24 -25.57 32.74
C ALA A 1135 -42.21 -24.74 33.54
N LYS A 1136 -41.16 -24.27 32.88
CA LYS A 1136 -40.17 -23.38 33.49
C LYS A 1136 -40.75 -22.00 33.80
N GLY A 1137 -41.57 -21.44 32.92
CA GLY A 1137 -42.24 -20.15 33.10
C GLY A 1137 -43.24 -20.16 34.24
N GLU A 1138 -44.08 -21.19 34.34
CA GLU A 1138 -45.02 -21.40 35.45
C GLU A 1138 -44.28 -21.46 36.79
N LYS A 1139 -43.13 -22.14 36.83
CA LYS A 1139 -42.28 -22.19 38.04
C LYS A 1139 -41.72 -20.81 38.42
N ILE A 1140 -41.20 -20.05 37.44
CA ILE A 1140 -40.67 -18.70 37.68
C ILE A 1140 -41.77 -17.77 38.19
N LEU A 1141 -42.97 -17.82 37.60
CA LEU A 1141 -44.11 -17.01 38.03
C LEU A 1141 -44.57 -17.40 39.45
N ALA A 1142 -44.66 -18.70 39.75
CA ALA A 1142 -45.01 -19.18 41.09
C ALA A 1142 -43.95 -18.85 42.16
N GLU A 1143 -42.69 -18.65 41.79
CA GLU A 1143 -41.63 -18.17 42.68
C GLU A 1143 -41.69 -16.66 42.88
N LEU A 1144 -42.00 -15.88 41.83
CA LEU A 1144 -42.23 -14.43 41.90
C LEU A 1144 -43.48 -14.05 42.70
N GLU A 1145 -44.53 -14.89 42.67
CA GLU A 1145 -45.71 -14.71 43.52
C GLU A 1145 -45.46 -15.03 45.01
N LYS A 1146 -44.35 -15.73 45.31
CA LYS A 1146 -43.94 -16.08 46.69
C LYS A 1146 -42.90 -15.12 47.27
N SER A 1147 -42.24 -14.30 46.45
CA SER A 1147 -41.28 -13.26 46.83
C SER A 1147 -41.96 -11.90 46.95
#